data_AF-A0AAU7EKT0-F1
#
_entry.id   AF-A0AAU7EKT0-F1
#
_cell.length_a   1.000
_cell.length_b   1.000
_cell.length_c   1.000
_cell.angle_alpha   90.00
_cell.angle_beta   90.00
_cell.angle_gamma   90.00
#
_symmetry.space_group_name_H-M   'P 1'
#
loop_
_entity.id
_entity.type
_entity.pdbx_description
1 polymer ?
#
loop_
_entity_poly.entity_id
_entity_poly.type
_entity_poly.pdbx_seq_one_letter_code
_entity_poly.pdbx_strand_id
1 'polypeptide(L)'
;MKKLFYLMLIAVFTLVNTACEKDFLEVESPSSVDEDFVFGSPSEATKVLSGFYDTWYDLDKRLHYVTEATGSDSEYHPETFAGQTARHIPEGLFPSEGSINDGDATGTWNDCFLLVNRANIMIEALEEKPEVQAALAAGVPSQWSQIYGEAVCHRANAYRLVVRYFGDVPYYDYAIKTRSQSDTLKWSSRDVVYEKSIAAVQKVIPLMYRLGSGGIQAERFSGTYADHLVARMAFDAGGFQTRRTDFDYGNVSFEQWGVDNATWQAKYVRRTDWKDFMAIAKTHYLNVVNNPGTLKLIETDERGPKFNNPFQRNWQYQMDLEVSPESIYESGYSQGNNSDFPYSFGRGSGGGGSNAYPCKAYGQGRLHVTYAYGDFDKDDKRRDVTVVFTANSGAASEILTDFSPGSREKGSFTMNKLDESRMKVPYTAAQRRSGINWQQERMGIDMLMLAYVSAVLGDEATARTYFKKVRSRAFSAANQAIKVEAYVNAMSGDALIEGIQQELKLETGGEGKRRWDMTLMGIMPKKIVELRQKQRAMVAGLKANGYYTFANGLTISDTIWTKKVDIKAFAALHGTTSNLLTTQSPENITTADPMYPVLVPGWRGTSDTFASYIATLPSNKVHLAIRGLFEYIAPGSPTALALEADGYVKTPWAVNIRANESQYTEDIFKGYPDDFYTSGQPPRYVRAVPFETLQTSPTFTQGYGHASE
;
A
#
# COMPACT_ATOMS: atom_id res chain seq x y z
N MET A 1 84.85 34.06 14.25
CA MET A 1 83.72 34.97 14.58
C MET A 1 82.72 35.24 13.45
N LYS A 2 82.71 34.47 12.34
CA LYS A 2 81.61 34.52 11.34
C LYS A 2 80.87 33.18 11.14
N LYS A 3 81.25 32.13 11.88
CA LYS A 3 80.55 30.82 11.89
C LYS A 3 79.82 30.50 13.20
N LEU A 4 80.05 31.29 14.27
CA LEU A 4 79.27 31.22 15.53
C LEU A 4 78.00 32.11 15.48
N PHE A 5 77.98 33.13 14.62
CA PHE A 5 76.83 34.03 14.45
C PHE A 5 75.66 33.34 13.73
N TYR A 6 75.94 32.45 12.79
CA TYR A 6 74.91 31.66 12.10
C TYR A 6 74.32 30.53 12.95
N LEU A 7 75.04 30.05 13.96
CA LEU A 7 74.54 29.03 14.90
C LEU A 7 73.70 29.64 16.04
N MET A 8 73.88 30.92 16.40
CA MET A 8 72.94 31.63 17.28
C MET A 8 71.68 32.11 16.54
N LEU A 9 71.76 32.40 15.23
CA LEU A 9 70.59 32.77 14.41
C LEU A 9 69.66 31.59 14.09
N ILE A 10 70.16 30.35 14.13
CA ILE A 10 69.35 29.13 13.95
C ILE A 10 68.72 28.67 15.28
N ALA A 11 69.31 29.02 16.43
CA ALA A 11 68.79 28.66 17.76
C ALA A 11 67.85 29.72 18.37
N VAL A 12 67.74 30.91 17.78
CA VAL A 12 66.71 31.92 18.14
C VAL A 12 65.49 31.86 17.21
N PHE A 13 65.58 31.14 16.09
CA PHE A 13 64.43 30.86 15.21
C PHE A 13 63.57 29.66 15.65
N THR A 14 63.91 29.01 16.76
CA THR A 14 63.16 27.87 17.31
C THR A 14 62.37 28.20 18.58
N LEU A 15 62.27 29.47 18.98
CA LEU A 15 61.58 29.85 20.22
C LEU A 15 60.59 31.03 20.14
N VAL A 16 60.28 31.57 18.96
CA VAL A 16 59.21 32.57 18.81
C VAL A 16 58.52 32.42 17.46
N ASN A 17 57.48 31.58 17.38
CA ASN A 17 56.31 31.72 16.51
C ASN A 17 55.38 30.51 16.68
N THR A 18 54.69 30.45 17.83
CA THR A 18 53.36 29.85 17.91
C THR A 18 52.38 30.93 18.34
N ALA A 19 52.34 32.02 17.56
CA ALA A 19 51.11 32.75 17.35
C ALA A 19 50.56 32.24 16.02
N CYS A 20 49.99 31.03 16.03
CA CYS A 20 49.08 30.63 14.97
C CYS A 20 47.77 31.35 15.26
N GLU A 21 47.33 32.13 14.29
CA GLU A 21 46.00 32.70 14.22
C GLU A 21 44.96 31.59 14.48
N LYS A 22 43.84 31.96 15.09
CA LYS A 22 42.77 31.01 15.48
C LYS A 22 42.26 30.15 14.32
N ASP A 23 42.54 30.54 13.08
CA ASP A 23 42.12 29.86 11.84
C ASP A 23 42.85 28.53 11.56
N PHE A 24 43.96 28.20 12.24
CA PHE A 24 44.63 26.88 12.05
C PHE A 24 43.96 25.73 12.82
N LEU A 25 43.05 26.03 13.75
CA LEU A 25 42.28 25.02 14.49
C LEU A 25 40.87 24.80 13.92
N GLU A 26 40.45 25.63 12.97
CA GLU A 26 39.24 25.43 12.15
C GLU A 26 39.64 24.64 10.89
N VAL A 27 39.95 23.34 11.08
CA VAL A 27 40.04 22.44 9.94
C VAL A 27 38.62 22.06 9.54
N GLU A 28 38.01 22.84 8.63
CA GLU A 28 36.81 22.39 7.93
C GLU A 28 37.14 21.09 7.20
N SER A 29 36.37 20.03 7.48
CA SER A 29 36.41 18.83 6.66
C SER A 29 35.90 19.22 5.27
N PRO A 30 36.68 19.03 4.18
CA PRO A 30 36.21 19.31 2.82
C PRO A 30 34.98 18.47 2.38
N SER A 31 34.52 17.59 3.26
CA SER A 31 33.44 16.61 3.08
C SER A 31 32.24 16.84 4.01
N SER A 32 32.28 17.83 4.92
CA SER A 32 31.10 18.27 5.68
C SER A 32 30.59 19.59 5.08
N VAL A 33 29.42 19.57 4.44
CA VAL A 33 28.68 20.81 4.25
C VAL A 33 28.20 21.27 5.63
N ASP A 34 28.60 22.46 6.07
CA ASP A 34 28.14 23.01 7.35
C ASP A 34 26.64 23.36 7.29
N GLU A 35 26.00 23.46 8.47
CA GLU A 35 24.56 23.78 8.56
C GLU A 35 24.27 25.17 7.93
N ASP A 36 25.21 26.12 8.04
CA ASP A 36 25.07 27.48 7.50
C ASP A 36 24.99 27.50 5.96
N PHE A 37 25.76 26.65 5.28
CA PHE A 37 25.74 26.46 3.84
C PHE A 37 24.43 25.79 3.41
N VAL A 38 24.04 24.71 4.09
CA VAL A 38 22.81 23.95 3.78
C VAL A 38 21.57 24.85 3.91
N PHE A 39 21.49 25.65 4.95
CA PHE A 39 20.35 26.53 5.23
C PHE A 39 20.52 27.96 4.70
N GLY A 40 21.56 28.20 3.89
CA GLY A 40 21.79 29.47 3.21
C GLY A 40 20.86 29.74 2.02
N SER A 41 20.26 28.70 1.42
CA SER A 41 19.27 28.88 0.34
C SER A 41 18.22 27.76 0.30
N PRO A 42 16.99 28.02 -0.21
CA PRO A 42 15.96 26.98 -0.34
C PRO A 42 16.40 25.82 -1.24
N SER A 43 17.25 26.08 -2.23
CA SER A 43 17.78 25.07 -3.16
C SER A 43 18.64 24.03 -2.44
N GLU A 44 19.58 24.48 -1.60
CA GLU A 44 20.46 23.57 -0.85
C GLU A 44 19.67 22.79 0.21
N ALA A 45 18.77 23.46 0.94
CA ALA A 45 17.89 22.80 1.90
C ALA A 45 16.98 21.74 1.23
N THR A 46 16.52 22.01 0.00
CA THR A 46 15.74 21.03 -0.78
C THR A 46 16.57 19.79 -1.12
N LYS A 47 17.88 19.89 -1.36
CA LYS A 47 18.74 18.71 -1.60
C LYS A 47 18.83 17.81 -0.37
N VAL A 48 18.90 18.39 0.82
CA VAL A 48 18.86 17.62 2.07
C VAL A 48 17.50 16.96 2.25
N LEU A 49 16.42 17.69 1.96
CA LEU A 49 15.06 17.14 1.99
C LEU A 49 14.87 15.98 0.99
N SER A 50 15.52 16.00 -0.18
CA SER A 50 15.51 14.85 -1.10
C SER A 50 16.06 13.57 -0.46
N GLY A 51 17.02 13.67 0.47
CA GLY A 51 17.49 12.53 1.26
C GLY A 51 16.45 11.98 2.24
N PHE A 52 15.45 12.79 2.62
CA PHE A 52 14.34 12.34 3.45
C PHE A 52 13.38 11.48 2.61
N TYR A 53 13.10 11.92 1.38
CA TYR A 53 12.31 11.14 0.43
C TYR A 53 12.99 9.84 0.02
N ASP A 54 14.31 9.82 -0.15
CA ASP A 54 15.08 8.59 -0.41
C ASP A 54 14.97 7.58 0.75
N THR A 55 15.05 8.08 2.00
CA THR A 55 14.82 7.23 3.18
C THR A 55 13.36 6.76 3.27
N TRP A 56 12.42 7.66 3.00
CA TRP A 56 10.98 7.37 3.02
C TRP A 56 10.59 6.31 1.98
N TYR A 57 11.19 6.37 0.80
CA TYR A 57 11.03 5.38 -0.27
C TYR A 57 11.33 3.96 0.22
N ASP A 58 12.45 3.77 0.94
CA ASP A 58 12.83 2.45 1.45
C ASP A 58 11.94 2.03 2.64
N LEU A 59 11.49 2.97 3.46
CA LEU A 59 10.54 2.72 4.54
C LEU A 59 9.18 2.24 4.02
N ASP A 60 8.65 2.93 3.01
CA ASP A 60 7.35 2.69 2.41
C ASP A 60 7.25 1.28 1.83
N LYS A 61 8.29 0.81 1.13
CA LYS A 61 8.25 -0.53 0.51
C LYS A 61 8.48 -1.69 1.49
N ARG A 62 9.31 -1.52 2.53
CA ARG A 62 9.89 -2.65 3.29
C ARG A 62 8.86 -3.49 4.03
N LEU A 63 8.12 -2.89 4.96
CA LEU A 63 7.07 -3.61 5.68
C LEU A 63 5.74 -3.65 4.93
N HIS A 64 5.56 -2.82 3.90
CA HIS A 64 4.45 -3.00 2.96
C HIS A 64 4.54 -4.35 2.24
N TYR A 65 5.74 -4.71 1.77
CA TYR A 65 6.07 -6.01 1.17
C TYR A 65 5.76 -7.21 2.07
N VAL A 66 6.04 -7.09 3.37
CA VAL A 66 5.97 -8.23 4.32
C VAL A 66 4.64 -8.28 5.09
N THR A 67 3.94 -7.15 5.26
CA THR A 67 2.85 -7.06 6.25
C THR A 67 1.63 -6.27 5.78
N GLU A 68 1.80 -5.11 5.16
CA GLU A 68 0.63 -4.24 4.89
C GLU A 68 -0.20 -4.72 3.70
N ALA A 69 0.47 -5.18 2.65
CA ALA A 69 -0.18 -5.63 1.42
C ALA A 69 -0.91 -6.98 1.56
N THR A 70 -0.77 -7.67 2.69
CA THR A 70 -1.29 -9.01 2.94
C THR A 70 -1.89 -9.11 4.34
N GLY A 71 -2.43 -10.28 4.70
CA GLY A 71 -2.96 -10.52 6.04
C GLY A 71 -4.21 -9.68 6.30
N SER A 72 -5.14 -9.72 5.34
CA SER A 72 -6.45 -9.08 5.38
C SER A 72 -7.54 -10.06 4.90
N ASP A 73 -8.80 -9.62 4.87
CA ASP A 73 -9.91 -10.37 4.29
C ASP A 73 -10.01 -10.26 2.75
N SER A 74 -9.05 -9.60 2.10
CA SER A 74 -8.89 -9.51 0.63
C SER A 74 -7.57 -10.06 0.13
N GLU A 75 -6.47 -9.84 0.86
CA GLU A 75 -5.10 -10.15 0.42
C GLU A 75 -4.37 -11.16 1.33
N TYR A 76 -3.50 -11.97 0.73
CA TYR A 76 -2.63 -12.94 1.41
C TYR A 76 -1.33 -13.22 0.63
N HIS A 77 -0.36 -13.92 1.23
CA HIS A 77 0.88 -14.33 0.54
C HIS A 77 0.71 -15.63 -0.29
N PRO A 78 1.46 -15.80 -1.41
CA PRO A 78 1.25 -16.90 -2.36
C PRO A 78 1.80 -18.25 -1.92
N GLU A 79 2.83 -18.25 -1.07
CA GLU A 79 3.59 -19.44 -0.70
C GLU A 79 2.91 -20.25 0.41
N THR A 80 3.40 -21.47 0.66
CA THR A 80 2.99 -22.21 1.85
C THR A 80 3.57 -21.53 3.09
N PHE A 81 2.83 -21.65 4.21
CA PHE A 81 3.30 -21.17 5.52
C PHE A 81 4.75 -21.60 5.82
N ALA A 82 5.06 -22.88 5.62
CA ALA A 82 6.39 -23.45 5.86
C ALA A 82 7.45 -23.03 4.82
N GLY A 83 7.05 -22.59 3.64
CA GLY A 83 7.94 -22.15 2.56
C GLY A 83 8.45 -20.72 2.75
N GLN A 84 7.72 -19.87 3.49
CA GLN A 84 8.05 -18.45 3.74
C GLN A 84 7.65 -18.01 5.16
N THR A 85 8.10 -18.74 6.17
CA THR A 85 7.70 -18.53 7.58
C THR A 85 7.88 -17.09 8.07
N ALA A 86 8.96 -16.41 7.66
CA ALA A 86 9.24 -15.02 8.04
C ALA A 86 8.15 -14.02 7.60
N ARG A 87 7.44 -14.31 6.50
CA ARG A 87 6.31 -13.49 6.00
C ARG A 87 4.99 -13.93 6.62
N HIS A 88 4.78 -15.24 6.73
CA HIS A 88 3.51 -15.78 7.18
C HIS A 88 3.28 -15.68 8.69
N ILE A 89 4.33 -15.63 9.51
CA ILE A 89 4.21 -15.36 10.96
C ILE A 89 3.50 -14.00 11.20
N PRO A 90 4.02 -12.86 10.72
CA PRO A 90 3.38 -11.57 10.95
C PRO A 90 2.05 -11.42 10.20
N GLU A 91 1.93 -11.97 8.99
CA GLU A 91 0.66 -12.03 8.25
C GLU A 91 -0.42 -12.72 9.09
N GLY A 92 -0.07 -13.89 9.64
CA GLY A 92 -0.95 -14.78 10.37
C GLY A 92 -1.21 -14.40 11.84
N LEU A 93 -0.82 -13.20 12.28
CA LEU A 93 -0.97 -12.73 13.67
C LEU A 93 -0.13 -13.52 14.69
N PHE A 94 1.11 -13.83 14.34
CA PHE A 94 2.11 -14.49 15.19
C PHE A 94 1.64 -15.82 15.80
N PRO A 95 1.31 -16.84 14.98
CA PRO A 95 1.03 -18.21 15.45
C PRO A 95 2.22 -18.85 16.19
N SER A 96 3.43 -18.31 15.97
CA SER A 96 4.66 -18.62 16.65
C SER A 96 5.52 -17.35 16.72
N GLU A 97 6.55 -17.34 17.55
CA GLU A 97 7.51 -16.23 17.56
C GLU A 97 8.32 -16.17 16.26
N GLY A 98 8.56 -14.93 15.80
CA GLY A 98 9.53 -14.64 14.75
C GLY A 98 10.90 -14.27 15.32
N SER A 99 11.85 -13.95 14.45
CA SER A 99 13.13 -13.37 14.89
C SER A 99 12.88 -11.97 15.47
N ILE A 100 13.42 -11.69 16.66
CA ILE A 100 13.42 -10.33 17.25
C ILE A 100 14.18 -9.33 16.37
N ASN A 101 15.20 -9.82 15.65
CA ASN A 101 16.00 -9.04 14.71
C ASN A 101 15.64 -9.41 13.26
N ASP A 102 14.33 -9.54 12.98
CA ASP A 102 13.83 -9.60 11.61
C ASP A 102 14.33 -8.39 10.82
N GLY A 103 15.11 -8.63 9.76
CA GLY A 103 15.87 -7.58 9.08
C GLY A 103 14.97 -6.46 8.54
N ASP A 104 13.77 -6.82 8.05
CA ASP A 104 12.83 -5.83 7.54
C ASP A 104 12.23 -4.97 8.67
N ALA A 105 11.84 -5.58 9.79
CA ALA A 105 11.37 -4.85 10.96
C ALA A 105 12.46 -3.98 11.59
N THR A 106 13.67 -4.51 11.81
CA THR A 106 14.80 -3.74 12.37
C THR A 106 15.19 -2.58 11.46
N GLY A 107 15.25 -2.80 10.14
CA GLY A 107 15.50 -1.73 9.19
C GLY A 107 14.45 -0.63 9.27
N THR A 108 13.16 -0.99 9.32
CA THR A 108 12.09 0.01 9.44
C THR A 108 12.16 0.78 10.75
N TRP A 109 12.46 0.13 11.87
CA TRP A 109 12.66 0.80 13.15
C TRP A 109 13.79 1.85 13.06
N ASN A 110 14.96 1.43 12.57
CA ASN A 110 16.14 2.29 12.48
C ASN A 110 15.91 3.48 11.54
N ASP A 111 15.34 3.25 10.35
CA ASP A 111 15.12 4.31 9.37
C ASP A 111 14.02 5.29 9.81
N CYS A 112 13.01 4.84 10.57
CA CYS A 112 12.02 5.74 11.16
C CYS A 112 12.69 6.73 12.12
N PHE A 113 13.52 6.24 13.05
CA PHE A 113 14.20 7.14 14.00
C PHE A 113 15.32 7.97 13.35
N LEU A 114 15.97 7.46 12.31
CA LEU A 114 16.87 8.24 11.48
C LEU A 114 16.13 9.44 10.85
N LEU A 115 14.97 9.19 10.26
CA LEU A 115 14.16 10.21 9.61
C LEU A 115 13.59 11.21 10.62
N VAL A 116 13.13 10.75 11.80
CA VAL A 116 12.72 11.62 12.91
C VAL A 116 13.85 12.58 13.29
N ASN A 117 15.06 12.08 13.52
CA ASN A 117 16.15 12.92 13.98
C ASN A 117 16.64 13.90 12.88
N ARG A 118 16.72 13.43 11.62
CA ARG A 118 17.02 14.31 10.47
C ARG A 118 15.99 15.43 10.34
N ALA A 119 14.72 15.10 10.49
CA ALA A 119 13.65 16.09 10.48
C ALA A 119 13.78 17.08 11.65
N ASN A 120 14.09 16.62 12.87
CA ASN A 120 14.30 17.51 14.02
C ASN A 120 15.44 18.52 13.77
N ILE A 121 16.58 18.08 13.22
CA ILE A 121 17.69 18.98 12.87
C ILE A 121 17.24 20.05 11.89
N MET A 122 16.51 19.67 10.83
CA MET A 122 16.01 20.63 9.84
C MET A 122 14.92 21.54 10.41
N ILE A 123 14.05 21.04 11.28
CA ILE A 123 13.00 21.81 11.96
C ILE A 123 13.65 22.89 12.84
N GLU A 124 14.59 22.52 13.71
CA GLU A 124 15.28 23.48 14.59
C GLU A 124 16.02 24.57 13.80
N ALA A 125 16.66 24.21 12.68
CA ALA A 125 17.37 25.17 11.84
C ALA A 125 16.44 26.15 11.10
N LEU A 126 15.22 25.72 10.76
CA LEU A 126 14.29 26.50 9.95
C LEU A 126 13.25 27.26 10.78
N GLU A 127 12.91 26.79 11.98
CA GLU A 127 11.82 27.37 12.78
C GLU A 127 12.10 28.84 13.12
N GLU A 128 13.32 29.18 13.54
CA GLU A 128 13.69 30.56 13.90
C GLU A 128 14.03 31.47 12.71
N LYS A 129 13.95 30.93 11.49
CA LYS A 129 14.35 31.67 10.28
C LYS A 129 13.37 32.81 10.00
N PRO A 130 13.82 34.07 9.78
CA PRO A 130 12.93 35.23 9.58
C PRO A 130 11.92 35.03 8.45
N GLU A 131 12.30 34.35 7.38
CA GLU A 131 11.42 34.05 6.25
C GLU A 131 10.29 33.07 6.62
N VAL A 132 10.57 32.08 7.47
CA VAL A 132 9.57 31.14 7.99
C VAL A 132 8.64 31.84 8.97
N GLN A 133 9.19 32.66 9.87
CA GLN A 133 8.41 33.47 10.81
C GLN A 133 7.51 34.49 10.10
N ALA A 134 7.99 35.12 9.02
CA ALA A 134 7.20 36.02 8.20
C ALA A 134 6.07 35.28 7.46
N ALA A 135 6.34 34.10 6.90
CA ALA A 135 5.32 33.24 6.29
C ALA A 135 4.27 32.80 7.31
N LEU A 136 4.68 32.47 8.53
CA LEU A 136 3.81 32.12 9.65
C LEU A 136 2.89 33.27 10.04
N ALA A 137 3.43 34.48 10.20
CA ALA A 137 2.65 35.68 10.53
C ALA A 137 1.65 36.04 9.42
N ALA A 138 2.01 35.83 8.15
CA ALA A 138 1.15 36.13 7.00
C ALA A 138 0.14 35.01 6.69
N GLY A 139 0.39 33.77 7.11
CA GLY A 139 -0.38 32.60 6.70
C GLY A 139 -0.27 32.31 5.20
N VAL A 140 0.88 32.61 4.59
CA VAL A 140 1.11 32.44 3.15
C VAL A 140 2.36 31.58 2.92
N PRO A 141 2.28 30.53 2.09
CA PRO A 141 3.42 29.65 1.84
C PRO A 141 4.54 30.35 1.06
N SER A 142 5.77 30.05 1.47
CA SER A 142 7.02 30.38 0.79
C SER A 142 7.83 29.10 0.53
N GLN A 143 8.91 29.18 -0.25
CA GLN A 143 9.80 28.02 -0.43
C GLN A 143 10.39 27.53 0.91
N TRP A 144 10.78 28.45 1.79
CA TRP A 144 11.32 28.09 3.11
C TRP A 144 10.28 27.42 4.00
N SER A 145 9.08 28.00 4.07
CA SER A 145 8.01 27.46 4.91
C SER A 145 7.45 26.14 4.37
N GLN A 146 7.51 25.92 3.06
CA GLN A 146 7.21 24.64 2.42
C GLN A 146 8.21 23.55 2.86
N ILE A 147 9.52 23.83 2.82
CA ILE A 147 10.56 22.87 3.27
C ILE A 147 10.38 22.55 4.76
N TYR A 148 10.12 23.56 5.59
CA TYR A 148 9.79 23.38 7.00
C TYR A 148 8.57 22.46 7.21
N GLY A 149 7.47 22.72 6.47
CA GLY A 149 6.27 21.89 6.52
C GLY A 149 6.50 20.45 6.07
N GLU A 150 7.29 20.23 5.01
CA GLU A 150 7.68 18.89 4.55
C GLU A 150 8.49 18.14 5.62
N ALA A 151 9.45 18.80 6.29
CA ALA A 151 10.22 18.19 7.37
C ALA A 151 9.31 17.77 8.55
N VAL A 152 8.36 18.61 8.94
CA VAL A 152 7.34 18.28 9.97
C VAL A 152 6.49 17.09 9.54
N CYS A 153 6.07 17.03 8.27
CA CYS A 153 5.31 15.90 7.73
C CYS A 153 6.13 14.60 7.72
N HIS A 154 7.41 14.63 7.35
CA HIS A 154 8.29 13.45 7.42
C HIS A 154 8.43 12.92 8.84
N ARG A 155 8.64 13.80 9.84
CA ARG A 155 8.69 13.40 11.25
C ARG A 155 7.39 12.72 11.69
N ALA A 156 6.25 13.32 11.37
CA ALA A 156 4.94 12.79 11.72
C ALA A 156 4.66 11.42 11.03
N ASN A 157 5.02 11.28 9.76
CA ASN A 157 4.91 10.01 9.04
C ASN A 157 5.79 8.91 9.62
N ALA A 158 7.05 9.21 9.93
CA ALA A 158 7.96 8.26 10.57
C ALA A 158 7.41 7.77 11.92
N TYR A 159 6.90 8.70 12.74
CA TYR A 159 6.26 8.35 14.00
C TYR A 159 4.98 7.52 13.81
N ARG A 160 4.12 7.89 12.88
CA ARG A 160 2.92 7.12 12.56
C ARG A 160 3.27 5.69 12.11
N LEU A 161 4.30 5.54 11.27
CA LEU A 161 4.72 4.24 10.74
C LEU A 161 5.30 3.36 11.85
N VAL A 162 6.19 3.88 12.70
CA VAL A 162 6.76 3.09 13.79
C VAL A 162 5.70 2.71 14.84
N VAL A 163 4.78 3.62 15.17
CA VAL A 163 3.66 3.30 16.08
C VAL A 163 2.76 2.21 15.51
N ARG A 164 2.44 2.27 14.22
CA ARG A 164 1.61 1.27 13.53
C ARG A 164 2.15 -0.15 13.71
N TYR A 165 3.46 -0.32 13.61
CA TYR A 165 4.09 -1.64 13.65
C TYR A 165 4.52 -2.09 15.03
N PHE A 166 4.97 -1.18 15.89
CA PHE A 166 5.63 -1.51 17.16
C PHE A 166 4.83 -1.03 18.40
N GLY A 167 3.75 -0.29 18.18
CA GLY A 167 2.86 0.19 19.24
C GLY A 167 3.42 1.43 19.93
N ASP A 168 3.76 1.30 21.21
CA ASP A 168 4.24 2.41 22.04
C ASP A 168 5.77 2.54 21.88
N VAL A 169 6.27 3.76 21.67
CA VAL A 169 7.63 4.02 21.17
C VAL A 169 8.30 5.19 21.91
N PRO A 170 9.65 5.33 21.87
CA PRO A 170 10.30 6.54 22.37
C PRO A 170 9.88 7.76 21.54
N TYR A 171 9.64 8.88 22.22
CA TYR A 171 9.22 10.13 21.57
C TYR A 171 10.18 11.27 21.92
N TYR A 172 10.57 12.04 20.91
CA TYR A 172 11.39 13.24 21.03
C TYR A 172 11.15 14.16 19.82
N ASP A 173 10.99 15.45 20.07
CA ASP A 173 10.74 16.49 19.06
C ASP A 173 11.90 17.49 18.92
N TYR A 174 13.07 17.12 19.44
CA TYR A 174 14.33 17.87 19.40
C TYR A 174 15.46 17.08 18.72
N ALA A 175 16.50 17.76 18.24
CA ALA A 175 17.64 17.13 17.59
C ALA A 175 18.54 16.42 18.59
N ILE A 176 18.78 15.13 18.34
CA ILE A 176 19.79 14.33 19.02
C ILE A 176 21.09 14.43 18.20
N LYS A 177 22.04 15.23 18.69
CA LYS A 177 23.37 15.43 18.09
C LYS A 177 24.47 14.63 18.82
N THR A 178 24.21 14.16 20.04
CA THR A 178 25.13 13.32 20.83
C THR A 178 24.44 12.10 21.42
N ARG A 179 25.21 11.06 21.74
CA ARG A 179 24.65 9.84 22.36
C ARG A 179 24.03 10.10 23.74
N SER A 180 24.63 10.98 24.55
CA SER A 180 24.11 11.31 25.88
C SER A 180 22.70 11.91 25.86
N GLN A 181 22.31 12.56 24.76
CA GLN A 181 20.94 13.07 24.59
C GLN A 181 19.90 11.94 24.41
N SER A 182 20.32 10.74 24.00
CA SER A 182 19.44 9.57 23.88
C SER A 182 19.35 8.71 25.15
N ASP A 183 20.28 8.85 26.10
CA ASP A 183 20.35 7.99 27.30
C ASP A 183 19.15 8.17 28.26
N THR A 184 18.39 9.25 28.10
CA THR A 184 17.23 9.57 28.95
C THR A 184 15.89 9.20 28.31
N LEU A 185 15.90 8.68 27.08
CA LEU A 185 14.68 8.28 26.38
C LEU A 185 13.99 7.12 27.10
N LYS A 186 12.65 7.18 27.12
CA LYS A 186 11.75 6.20 27.72
C LYS A 186 10.63 5.88 26.75
N TRP A 187 9.93 4.77 27.00
CA TRP A 187 8.70 4.46 26.27
C TRP A 187 7.69 5.59 26.48
N SER A 188 7.12 6.08 25.39
CA SER A 188 6.02 7.04 25.40
C SER A 188 4.76 6.35 24.89
N SER A 189 3.61 6.67 25.50
CA SER A 189 2.32 6.26 24.95
C SER A 189 2.19 6.75 23.52
N ARG A 190 1.72 5.89 22.61
CA ARG A 190 1.37 6.29 21.25
C ARG A 190 0.38 7.45 21.19
N ASP A 191 -0.44 7.63 22.23
CA ASP A 191 -1.39 8.76 22.30
C ASP A 191 -0.65 10.10 22.35
N VAL A 192 0.43 10.19 23.13
CA VAL A 192 1.28 11.38 23.18
C VAL A 192 1.92 11.64 21.83
N VAL A 193 2.41 10.57 21.17
CA VAL A 193 3.01 10.67 19.83
C VAL A 193 2.00 11.23 18.83
N TYR A 194 0.81 10.65 18.74
CA TYR A 194 -0.23 11.11 17.81
C TYR A 194 -0.68 12.54 18.10
N GLU A 195 -0.98 12.88 19.36
CA GLU A 195 -1.44 14.22 19.72
C GLU A 195 -0.43 15.31 19.36
N LYS A 196 0.86 15.06 19.67
CA LYS A 196 1.94 16.00 19.35
C LYS A 196 2.18 16.10 17.85
N SER A 197 2.20 14.98 17.12
CA SER A 197 2.37 14.97 15.68
C SER A 197 1.20 15.63 14.94
N ILE A 198 -0.04 15.38 15.36
CA ILE A 198 -1.24 16.05 14.82
C ILE A 198 -1.13 17.56 15.01
N ALA A 199 -0.86 18.02 16.23
CA ALA A 199 -0.73 19.44 16.52
C ALA A 199 0.40 20.11 15.72
N ALA A 200 1.54 19.43 15.54
CA ALA A 200 2.65 19.94 14.76
C ALA A 200 2.29 20.08 13.27
N VAL A 201 1.69 19.05 12.65
CA VAL A 201 1.31 19.11 11.24
C VAL A 201 0.21 20.17 11.01
N GLN A 202 -0.77 20.28 11.91
CA GLN A 202 -1.82 21.31 11.80
C GLN A 202 -1.26 22.73 11.72
N LYS A 203 -0.19 23.03 12.48
CA LYS A 203 0.46 24.35 12.47
C LYS A 203 1.09 24.70 11.13
N VAL A 204 1.58 23.71 10.38
CA VAL A 204 2.31 23.94 9.12
C VAL A 204 1.43 23.88 7.88
N ILE A 205 0.20 23.36 7.96
CA ILE A 205 -0.73 23.30 6.80
C ILE A 205 -0.88 24.66 6.08
N PRO A 206 -1.09 25.81 6.78
CA PRO A 206 -1.20 27.12 6.12
C PRO A 206 0.10 27.59 5.45
N LEU A 207 1.23 26.98 5.80
CA LEU A 207 2.58 27.35 5.36
C LEU A 207 3.05 26.55 4.15
N MET A 208 2.23 25.61 3.69
CA MET A 208 2.54 24.69 2.59
C MET A 208 1.69 24.98 1.36
N TYR A 209 2.28 24.80 0.18
CA TYR A 209 1.56 24.90 -1.08
C TYR A 209 0.58 23.73 -1.24
N ARG A 210 -0.66 24.02 -1.69
CA ARG A 210 -1.60 23.00 -2.15
C ARG A 210 -1.07 22.32 -3.41
N LEU A 211 -1.55 21.11 -3.71
CA LEU A 211 -1.20 20.39 -4.93
C LEU A 211 -1.39 21.28 -6.18
N GLY A 212 -0.39 21.30 -7.05
CA GLY A 212 -0.34 22.08 -8.27
C GLY A 212 0.06 23.55 -8.11
N SER A 213 0.34 24.00 -6.89
CA SER A 213 0.83 25.36 -6.61
C SER A 213 2.29 25.33 -6.15
N GLY A 214 3.04 26.42 -6.35
CA GLY A 214 4.43 26.53 -5.89
C GLY A 214 5.40 25.49 -6.48
N GLY A 215 5.03 24.82 -7.58
CA GLY A 215 5.79 23.71 -8.17
C GLY A 215 5.63 22.36 -7.43
N ILE A 216 4.72 22.26 -6.46
CA ILE A 216 4.49 21.03 -5.70
C ILE A 216 3.45 20.16 -6.40
N GLN A 217 3.85 18.93 -6.75
CA GLN A 217 2.99 17.88 -7.29
C GLN A 217 2.87 16.73 -6.28
N ALA A 218 2.14 15.66 -6.62
CA ALA A 218 1.90 14.55 -5.70
C ALA A 218 3.14 13.71 -5.32
N GLU A 219 4.32 13.99 -5.88
CA GLU A 219 5.57 13.33 -5.50
C GLU A 219 6.29 14.01 -4.32
N ARG A 220 5.72 15.12 -3.81
CA ARG A 220 6.17 15.80 -2.58
C ARG A 220 4.98 16.04 -1.65
N PHE A 221 5.25 16.11 -0.35
CA PHE A 221 4.26 16.44 0.65
C PHE A 221 3.78 17.89 0.48
N SER A 222 2.57 18.01 -0.04
CA SER A 222 1.86 19.27 -0.19
C SER A 222 1.06 19.62 1.08
N GLY A 223 0.53 20.84 1.16
CA GLY A 223 -0.47 21.19 2.16
C GLY A 223 -1.72 20.30 2.05
N THR A 224 -2.07 19.84 0.85
CA THR A 224 -3.18 18.87 0.64
C THR A 224 -2.86 17.53 1.29
N TYR A 225 -1.63 17.05 1.15
CA TYR A 225 -1.16 15.85 1.84
C TYR A 225 -1.08 16.04 3.36
N ALA A 226 -0.69 17.24 3.83
CA ALA A 226 -0.65 17.53 5.27
C ALA A 226 -2.04 17.47 5.92
N ASP A 227 -3.10 17.96 5.25
CA ASP A 227 -4.49 17.72 5.70
C ASP A 227 -4.81 16.22 5.76
N HIS A 228 -4.52 15.47 4.70
CA HIS A 228 -4.70 14.01 4.69
C HIS A 228 -3.97 13.33 5.87
N LEU A 229 -2.71 13.72 6.12
CA LEU A 229 -1.88 13.14 7.16
C LEU A 229 -2.46 13.40 8.56
N VAL A 230 -2.96 14.62 8.82
CA VAL A 230 -3.68 14.90 10.07
C VAL A 230 -4.93 14.04 10.17
N ALA A 231 -5.72 13.97 9.10
CA ALA A 231 -6.95 13.19 9.10
C ALA A 231 -6.68 11.72 9.43
N ARG A 232 -5.63 11.19 8.82
CA ARG A 232 -5.24 9.79 8.99
C ARG A 232 -4.62 9.52 10.37
N MET A 233 -3.77 10.40 10.90
CA MET A 233 -3.26 10.24 12.27
C MET A 233 -4.36 10.35 13.31
N ALA A 234 -5.33 11.24 13.12
CA ALA A 234 -6.48 11.33 14.02
C ALA A 234 -7.34 10.06 13.95
N PHE A 235 -7.60 9.53 12.75
CA PHE A 235 -8.25 8.23 12.60
C PHE A 235 -7.47 7.09 13.31
N ASP A 236 -6.15 7.04 13.11
CA ASP A 236 -5.30 6.03 13.75
C ASP A 236 -5.37 6.18 15.30
N ALA A 237 -5.29 7.40 15.85
CA ALA A 237 -5.35 7.68 17.28
C ALA A 237 -6.69 7.32 17.94
N GLY A 238 -7.81 7.55 17.26
CA GLY A 238 -9.15 7.19 17.73
C GLY A 238 -9.58 5.74 17.41
N GLY A 239 -8.85 5.04 16.55
CA GLY A 239 -9.15 3.68 16.13
C GLY A 239 -8.84 2.61 17.18
N PHE A 240 -9.38 1.40 16.98
CA PHE A 240 -9.03 0.22 17.76
C PHE A 240 -7.60 -0.22 17.48
N GLN A 241 -6.86 -0.54 18.54
CA GLN A 241 -5.49 -0.99 18.46
C GLN A 241 -5.18 -2.00 19.57
N THR A 242 -4.24 -2.90 19.29
CA THR A 242 -3.69 -3.79 20.33
C THR A 242 -2.71 -2.99 21.19
N ARG A 243 -2.94 -3.01 22.49
CA ARG A 243 -2.21 -2.26 23.51
C ARG A 243 -1.75 -3.19 24.61
N ARG A 244 -0.65 -2.80 25.27
CA ARG A 244 -0.07 -3.53 26.39
C ARG A 244 -0.98 -3.43 27.63
N THR A 245 -1.03 -4.47 28.45
CA THR A 245 -1.69 -4.41 29.77
C THR A 245 -0.71 -4.01 30.87
N ASP A 246 0.59 -4.07 30.60
CA ASP A 246 1.69 -3.75 31.52
C ASP A 246 2.29 -2.35 31.30
N PHE A 247 1.63 -1.51 30.49
CA PHE A 247 2.08 -0.14 30.18
C PHE A 247 1.16 0.91 30.81
N ASP A 248 1.75 1.98 31.33
CA ASP A 248 1.01 3.12 31.89
C ASP A 248 0.63 4.12 30.79
N TYR A 249 -0.66 4.17 30.47
CA TYR A 249 -1.23 5.12 29.50
C TYR A 249 -1.67 6.44 30.15
N GLY A 250 -1.29 6.69 31.41
CA GLY A 250 -1.65 7.89 32.15
C GLY A 250 -3.17 8.00 32.34
N ASN A 251 -3.72 9.17 32.01
CA ASN A 251 -5.14 9.48 32.20
C ASN A 251 -6.04 9.06 31.02
N VAL A 252 -5.50 8.36 30.02
CA VAL A 252 -6.29 7.91 28.86
C VAL A 252 -7.22 6.77 29.27
N SER A 253 -8.51 6.94 28.99
CA SER A 253 -9.53 5.93 29.23
C SER A 253 -9.84 5.15 27.95
N PHE A 254 -10.15 3.87 28.08
CA PHE A 254 -10.35 2.96 26.96
C PHE A 254 -11.72 2.28 26.99
N GLU A 255 -12.32 2.13 25.81
CA GLU A 255 -13.32 1.10 25.56
C GLU A 255 -12.66 -0.12 24.93
N GLN A 256 -13.07 -1.29 25.40
CA GLN A 256 -12.42 -2.56 25.08
C GLN A 256 -13.34 -3.47 24.29
N TRP A 257 -12.78 -4.11 23.26
CA TRP A 257 -13.38 -5.27 22.64
C TRP A 257 -12.69 -6.53 23.17
N GLY A 258 -13.49 -7.49 23.62
CA GLY A 258 -12.97 -8.76 24.12
C GLY A 258 -12.31 -8.66 25.50
N VAL A 259 -11.30 -9.49 25.73
CA VAL A 259 -10.66 -9.69 27.04
C VAL A 259 -9.18 -9.32 27.02
N ASP A 260 -8.61 -9.17 28.21
CA ASP A 260 -7.16 -9.09 28.37
C ASP A 260 -6.55 -10.47 28.14
N ASN A 261 -5.55 -10.55 27.27
CA ASN A 261 -4.77 -11.77 27.10
C ASN A 261 -3.57 -11.74 28.05
N ALA A 262 -3.58 -12.63 29.04
CA ALA A 262 -2.53 -12.72 30.06
C ALA A 262 -1.19 -13.24 29.50
N THR A 263 -1.20 -14.05 28.45
CA THR A 263 0.02 -14.62 27.83
C THR A 263 0.79 -13.57 27.06
N TRP A 264 0.08 -12.72 26.30
CA TRP A 264 0.70 -11.65 25.50
C TRP A 264 0.76 -10.31 26.25
N GLN A 265 0.13 -10.24 27.43
CA GLN A 265 -0.04 -9.00 28.20
C GLN A 265 -0.60 -7.90 27.30
N ALA A 266 -1.67 -8.21 26.58
CA ALA A 266 -2.24 -7.34 25.57
C ALA A 266 -3.77 -7.32 25.63
N LYS A 267 -4.35 -6.21 25.18
CA LYS A 267 -5.79 -5.96 25.08
C LYS A 267 -6.10 -5.19 23.79
N TYR A 268 -7.33 -5.30 23.29
CA TYR A 268 -7.75 -4.63 22.07
C TYR A 268 -8.75 -3.52 22.38
N VAL A 269 -8.31 -2.28 22.22
CA VAL A 269 -9.02 -1.11 22.76
C VAL A 269 -8.95 0.08 21.83
N ARG A 270 -9.91 1.00 21.97
CA ARG A 270 -9.79 2.38 21.49
C ARG A 270 -10.06 3.35 22.64
N ARG A 271 -9.65 4.60 22.48
CA ARG A 271 -9.86 5.63 23.51
C ARG A 271 -11.35 5.94 23.66
N THR A 272 -11.82 6.33 24.85
CA THR A 272 -13.22 6.72 25.06
C THR A 272 -13.60 8.05 24.40
N ASP A 273 -12.62 8.92 24.16
CA ASP A 273 -12.76 10.20 23.45
C ASP A 273 -12.54 10.05 21.93
N TRP A 274 -12.61 8.82 21.39
CA TRP A 274 -12.35 8.56 19.96
C TRP A 274 -13.16 9.43 18.99
N LYS A 275 -14.36 9.87 19.38
CA LYS A 275 -15.21 10.74 18.55
C LYS A 275 -14.57 12.10 18.31
N ASP A 276 -13.79 12.63 19.25
CA ASP A 276 -13.10 13.91 19.10
C ASP A 276 -12.02 13.79 18.01
N PHE A 277 -11.30 12.67 18.00
CA PHE A 277 -10.36 12.36 16.93
C PHE A 277 -11.05 12.12 15.57
N MET A 278 -12.20 11.44 15.55
CA MET A 278 -12.96 11.29 14.30
C MET A 278 -13.48 12.64 13.79
N ALA A 279 -13.79 13.60 14.67
CA ALA A 279 -14.18 14.95 14.28
C ALA A 279 -13.00 15.74 13.67
N ILE A 280 -11.79 15.58 14.23
CA ILE A 280 -10.55 16.09 13.61
C ILE A 280 -10.37 15.45 12.23
N ALA A 281 -10.49 14.12 12.13
CA ALA A 281 -10.35 13.40 10.87
C ALA A 281 -11.34 13.90 9.81
N LYS A 282 -12.63 14.01 10.18
CA LYS A 282 -13.67 14.54 9.30
C LYS A 282 -13.35 15.94 8.78
N THR A 283 -12.88 16.82 9.67
CA THR A 283 -12.53 18.21 9.32
C THR A 283 -11.43 18.25 8.26
N HIS A 284 -10.36 17.49 8.47
CA HIS A 284 -9.23 17.51 7.55
C HIS A 284 -9.50 16.75 6.25
N TYR A 285 -10.28 15.66 6.27
CA TYR A 285 -10.75 15.05 5.02
C TYR A 285 -11.66 16.00 4.21
N LEU A 286 -12.52 16.78 4.88
CA LEU A 286 -13.29 17.84 4.21
C LEU A 286 -12.37 18.92 3.60
N ASN A 287 -11.28 19.30 4.27
CA ASN A 287 -10.31 20.25 3.70
C ASN A 287 -9.64 19.70 2.44
N VAL A 288 -9.28 18.41 2.40
CA VAL A 288 -8.75 17.76 1.18
C VAL A 288 -9.75 17.88 0.04
N VAL A 289 -11.02 17.54 0.29
CA VAL A 289 -12.04 17.52 -0.76
C VAL A 289 -12.47 18.92 -1.20
N ASN A 290 -12.58 19.87 -0.27
CA ASN A 290 -13.08 21.23 -0.54
C ASN A 290 -11.99 22.20 -1.03
N ASN A 291 -10.72 21.92 -0.71
CA ASN A 291 -9.57 22.70 -1.16
C ASN A 291 -8.50 21.81 -1.81
N PRO A 292 -8.81 21.09 -2.89
CA PRO A 292 -7.95 20.00 -3.37
C PRO A 292 -6.68 20.47 -4.08
N GLY A 293 -6.61 21.73 -4.53
CA GLY A 293 -5.61 22.14 -5.52
C GLY A 293 -5.91 21.48 -6.87
N THR A 294 -4.92 20.85 -7.50
CA THR A 294 -5.10 20.09 -8.77
C THR A 294 -5.66 18.68 -8.60
N LEU A 295 -5.77 18.18 -7.36
CA LEU A 295 -6.30 16.85 -7.04
C LEU A 295 -7.77 16.73 -7.49
N LYS A 296 -8.13 15.61 -8.12
CA LYS A 296 -9.52 15.34 -8.50
C LYS A 296 -9.85 13.85 -8.50
N LEU A 297 -11.13 13.54 -8.30
CA LEU A 297 -11.66 12.21 -8.56
C LEU A 297 -11.74 12.00 -10.08
N ILE A 298 -11.11 10.96 -10.63
CA ILE A 298 -11.21 10.60 -12.06
C ILE A 298 -12.58 9.95 -12.34
N GLU A 299 -13.55 10.64 -12.91
CA GLU A 299 -14.89 10.06 -13.11
C GLU A 299 -15.07 9.39 -14.47
N THR A 300 -14.13 9.62 -15.40
CA THR A 300 -14.18 9.13 -16.77
C THR A 300 -12.81 8.66 -17.23
N ASP A 301 -12.79 7.76 -18.21
CA ASP A 301 -11.57 7.38 -18.94
C ASP A 301 -11.62 8.00 -20.33
N GLU A 302 -10.71 8.92 -20.62
CA GLU A 302 -10.72 9.75 -21.82
C GLU A 302 -9.96 9.14 -23.01
N ARG A 303 -9.40 7.94 -22.87
CA ARG A 303 -8.55 7.30 -23.90
C ARG A 303 -9.32 6.78 -25.13
N GLY A 304 -10.65 6.86 -25.11
CA GLY A 304 -11.53 6.57 -26.25
C GLY A 304 -12.57 5.47 -25.97
N PRO A 305 -13.42 5.11 -26.95
CA PRO A 305 -14.62 4.29 -26.71
C PRO A 305 -14.38 2.88 -26.13
N LYS A 306 -13.18 2.31 -26.31
CA LYS A 306 -12.78 1.01 -25.75
C LYS A 306 -12.31 1.10 -24.29
N PHE A 307 -12.14 2.32 -23.78
CA PHE A 307 -11.69 2.62 -22.43
C PHE A 307 -12.80 3.40 -21.71
N ASN A 308 -13.57 2.74 -20.85
CA ASN A 308 -14.69 3.35 -20.13
C ASN A 308 -14.65 3.05 -18.61
N ASN A 309 -13.45 2.85 -18.08
CA ASN A 309 -13.21 2.49 -16.69
C ASN A 309 -12.30 3.54 -16.00
N PRO A 310 -12.86 4.42 -15.15
CA PRO A 310 -12.08 5.47 -14.50
C PRO A 310 -10.97 4.96 -13.57
N PHE A 311 -11.16 3.80 -12.93
CA PHE A 311 -10.14 3.20 -12.07
C PHE A 311 -8.93 2.77 -12.89
N GLN A 312 -9.17 2.22 -14.08
CA GLN A 312 -8.11 1.89 -15.03
C GLN A 312 -7.32 3.13 -15.43
N ARG A 313 -8.02 4.25 -15.65
CA ARG A 313 -7.37 5.49 -16.04
C ARG A 313 -6.40 5.99 -14.97
N ASN A 314 -6.80 5.94 -13.68
CA ASN A 314 -5.93 6.29 -12.56
C ASN A 314 -4.58 5.54 -12.61
N TRP A 315 -4.62 4.22 -12.75
CA TRP A 315 -3.41 3.40 -12.78
C TRP A 315 -2.64 3.52 -14.10
N GLN A 316 -3.33 3.82 -15.20
CA GLN A 316 -2.65 4.05 -16.49
C GLN A 316 -1.69 5.24 -16.42
N TYR A 317 -2.02 6.33 -15.72
CA TYR A 317 -1.09 7.46 -15.57
C TYR A 317 0.29 6.99 -15.07
N GLN A 318 0.32 6.20 -14.00
CA GLN A 318 1.57 5.67 -13.45
C GLN A 318 2.29 4.74 -14.44
N MET A 319 1.55 3.91 -15.18
CA MET A 319 2.12 3.03 -16.22
C MET A 319 2.60 3.79 -17.47
N ASP A 320 2.12 5.02 -17.68
CA ASP A 320 2.61 5.97 -18.68
C ASP A 320 3.76 6.84 -18.14
N LEU A 321 4.23 6.57 -16.91
CA LEU A 321 5.25 7.35 -16.19
C LEU A 321 4.81 8.80 -15.91
N GLU A 322 3.52 8.99 -15.65
CA GLU A 322 2.89 10.25 -15.27
C GLU A 322 2.30 10.14 -13.86
N VAL A 323 2.30 11.27 -13.14
CA VAL A 323 1.61 11.38 -11.84
C VAL A 323 0.10 11.40 -12.07
N SER A 324 -0.64 10.55 -11.37
CA SER A 324 -2.11 10.54 -11.48
C SER A 324 -2.72 11.81 -10.87
N PRO A 325 -3.70 12.46 -11.53
CA PRO A 325 -4.40 13.60 -10.96
C PRO A 325 -5.32 13.22 -9.79
N GLU A 326 -5.49 11.93 -9.50
CA GLU A 326 -6.18 11.45 -8.31
C GLU A 326 -5.25 11.23 -7.12
N SER A 327 -3.93 11.34 -7.32
CA SER A 327 -2.94 11.12 -6.27
C SER A 327 -2.87 12.29 -5.30
N ILE A 328 -3.05 11.98 -4.02
CA ILE A 328 -2.70 12.88 -2.93
C ILE A 328 -1.19 12.81 -2.71
N TYR A 329 -0.63 11.60 -2.76
CA TYR A 329 0.80 11.36 -2.75
C TYR A 329 1.20 10.08 -3.51
N GLU A 330 2.31 10.16 -4.24
CA GLU A 330 3.01 9.03 -4.86
C GLU A 330 4.48 9.01 -4.44
N SER A 331 5.03 7.84 -4.12
CA SER A 331 6.48 7.65 -4.13
C SER A 331 6.94 7.68 -5.59
N GLY A 332 7.84 8.60 -5.95
CA GLY A 332 8.34 8.79 -7.31
C GLY A 332 9.45 7.81 -7.67
N TYR A 333 9.37 7.20 -8.86
CA TYR A 333 10.32 6.20 -9.35
C TYR A 333 10.88 6.61 -10.71
N SER A 334 12.20 6.44 -10.88
CA SER A 334 12.84 6.62 -12.18
C SER A 334 13.02 5.28 -12.88
N GLN A 335 12.54 5.16 -14.13
CA GLN A 335 12.75 3.97 -14.94
C GLN A 335 14.24 3.63 -15.06
N GLY A 336 14.58 2.34 -14.97
CA GLY A 336 15.97 1.88 -14.92
C GLY A 336 16.60 1.87 -13.53
N ASN A 337 15.98 2.50 -12.53
CA ASN A 337 16.33 2.37 -11.12
C ASN A 337 15.34 1.46 -10.40
N ASN A 338 15.62 1.13 -9.14
CA ASN A 338 14.78 0.21 -8.37
C ASN A 338 13.32 0.71 -8.33
N SER A 339 12.37 -0.15 -8.69
CA SER A 339 10.91 0.00 -8.65
C SER A 339 10.26 -1.32 -8.24
N ASP A 340 10.15 -1.55 -6.94
CA ASP A 340 9.79 -2.84 -6.34
C ASP A 340 8.28 -3.11 -6.33
N PHE A 341 7.41 -2.08 -6.34
CA PHE A 341 5.96 -2.26 -6.25
C PHE A 341 5.36 -2.99 -7.45
N PRO A 342 5.68 -2.66 -8.72
CA PRO A 342 5.18 -3.43 -9.88
C PRO A 342 5.67 -4.87 -9.88
N TYR A 343 6.92 -5.10 -9.45
CA TYR A 343 7.47 -6.44 -9.27
C TYR A 343 6.68 -7.25 -8.23
N SER A 344 6.31 -6.62 -7.11
CA SER A 344 5.75 -7.29 -5.94
C SER A 344 4.22 -7.33 -5.95
N PHE A 345 3.56 -6.37 -6.56
CA PHE A 345 2.11 -6.17 -6.49
C PHE A 345 1.48 -5.94 -7.85
N GLY A 346 2.26 -5.97 -8.93
CA GLY A 346 1.73 -6.05 -10.28
C GLY A 346 1.38 -7.49 -10.69
N ARG A 347 1.05 -7.63 -11.97
CA ARG A 347 0.70 -8.91 -12.56
C ARG A 347 1.90 -9.84 -12.58
N GLY A 348 1.71 -11.08 -12.14
CA GLY A 348 2.78 -12.08 -12.11
C GLY A 348 3.42 -12.29 -13.49
N SER A 349 4.74 -12.49 -13.53
CA SER A 349 5.47 -12.81 -14.75
C SER A 349 6.52 -13.89 -14.52
N GLY A 350 6.42 -14.96 -15.32
CA GLY A 350 7.35 -16.09 -15.37
C GLY A 350 8.74 -15.75 -15.94
N GLY A 351 8.96 -14.52 -16.41
CA GLY A 351 10.17 -14.10 -17.11
C GLY A 351 11.48 -14.24 -16.35
N GLY A 352 12.57 -14.14 -17.09
CA GLY A 352 13.92 -14.00 -16.54
C GLY A 352 14.07 -12.72 -15.72
N GLY A 353 15.13 -12.63 -14.93
CA GLY A 353 15.47 -11.39 -14.20
C GLY A 353 15.88 -10.23 -15.11
N SER A 354 16.19 -10.51 -16.38
CA SER A 354 16.59 -9.58 -17.42
C SER A 354 16.25 -10.13 -18.80
N ASN A 355 16.20 -9.25 -19.80
CA ASN A 355 15.97 -9.56 -21.22
C ASN A 355 14.76 -10.47 -21.46
N ALA A 356 13.63 -10.14 -20.82
CA ALA A 356 12.38 -10.89 -20.92
C ALA A 356 11.19 -9.96 -21.19
N TYR A 357 10.09 -10.54 -21.68
CA TYR A 357 8.97 -9.80 -22.28
C TYR A 357 7.65 -10.12 -21.55
N PRO A 358 7.35 -9.49 -20.39
CA PRO A 358 8.21 -8.63 -19.59
C PRO A 358 9.16 -9.44 -18.68
N CYS A 359 10.02 -8.73 -17.95
CA CYS A 359 10.83 -9.30 -16.88
C CYS A 359 9.97 -9.99 -15.82
N LYS A 360 10.64 -10.76 -14.97
CA LYS A 360 10.03 -11.38 -13.79
C LYS A 360 9.30 -10.33 -12.95
N ALA A 361 8.07 -10.66 -12.58
CA ALA A 361 7.29 -9.98 -11.56
C ALA A 361 6.79 -11.07 -10.61
N TYR A 362 7.10 -10.93 -9.32
CA TYR A 362 6.81 -11.94 -8.32
C TYR A 362 5.30 -12.06 -8.05
N GLY A 363 4.58 -10.94 -8.08
CA GLY A 363 3.16 -10.90 -7.71
C GLY A 363 2.96 -11.48 -6.30
N GLN A 364 3.59 -10.88 -5.30
CA GLN A 364 3.51 -11.30 -3.92
C GLN A 364 2.12 -11.11 -3.30
N GLY A 365 1.49 -9.95 -3.47
CA GLY A 365 0.12 -9.76 -2.99
C GLY A 365 -0.84 -10.62 -3.81
N ARG A 366 -1.54 -11.55 -3.15
CA ARG A 366 -2.55 -12.42 -3.77
C ARG A 366 -3.93 -12.10 -3.25
N LEU A 367 -4.94 -12.29 -4.10
CA LEU A 367 -6.33 -12.07 -3.71
C LEU A 367 -7.03 -13.37 -3.33
N HIS A 368 -7.74 -13.34 -2.21
CA HIS A 368 -8.63 -14.43 -1.80
C HIS A 368 -9.67 -14.69 -2.89
N VAL A 369 -9.97 -15.97 -3.13
CA VAL A 369 -10.95 -16.37 -4.14
C VAL A 369 -12.34 -15.81 -3.81
N THR A 370 -12.71 -15.80 -2.54
CA THR A 370 -13.97 -15.23 -2.05
C THR A 370 -14.06 -13.72 -2.29
N TYR A 371 -12.94 -13.00 -2.33
CA TYR A 371 -12.91 -11.59 -2.69
C TYR A 371 -13.10 -11.41 -4.20
N ALA A 372 -12.29 -12.10 -5.01
CA ALA A 372 -12.31 -11.99 -6.47
C ALA A 372 -13.64 -12.45 -7.11
N TYR A 373 -14.27 -13.50 -6.57
CA TYR A 373 -15.52 -14.05 -7.09
C TYR A 373 -16.76 -13.62 -6.30
N GLY A 374 -16.64 -13.34 -5.00
CA GLY A 374 -17.80 -13.21 -4.13
C GLY A 374 -18.16 -11.78 -3.71
N ASP A 375 -17.17 -10.88 -3.63
CA ASP A 375 -17.39 -9.56 -3.03
C ASP A 375 -17.77 -8.49 -4.06
N PHE A 376 -17.31 -8.60 -5.32
CA PHE A 376 -17.69 -7.68 -6.39
C PHE A 376 -19.08 -8.02 -6.95
N ASP A 377 -19.86 -6.99 -7.27
CA ASP A 377 -20.98 -7.15 -8.19
C ASP A 377 -20.45 -7.54 -9.59
N LYS A 378 -21.20 -8.35 -10.34
CA LYS A 378 -20.77 -8.78 -11.68
C LYS A 378 -20.52 -7.60 -12.63
N ASP A 379 -21.24 -6.49 -12.43
CA ASP A 379 -21.18 -5.27 -13.23
C ASP A 379 -20.25 -4.20 -12.62
N ASP A 380 -19.56 -4.49 -11.50
CA ASP A 380 -18.61 -3.58 -10.88
C ASP A 380 -17.30 -3.53 -11.71
N LYS A 381 -16.99 -2.34 -12.23
CA LYS A 381 -15.83 -2.10 -13.09
C LYS A 381 -14.49 -2.34 -12.38
N ARG A 382 -14.43 -2.30 -11.04
CA ARG A 382 -13.16 -2.41 -10.29
C ARG A 382 -12.57 -3.82 -10.32
N ARG A 383 -13.38 -4.86 -10.44
CA ARG A 383 -12.89 -6.25 -10.40
C ARG A 383 -11.78 -6.49 -11.42
N ASP A 384 -11.98 -6.09 -12.67
CA ASP A 384 -11.01 -6.36 -13.75
C ASP A 384 -9.76 -5.44 -13.68
N VAL A 385 -9.80 -4.36 -12.89
CA VAL A 385 -8.65 -3.48 -12.60
C VAL A 385 -7.86 -4.00 -11.41
N THR A 386 -8.55 -4.60 -10.45
CA THR A 386 -7.97 -5.10 -9.21
C THR A 386 -7.44 -6.51 -9.39
N VAL A 387 -8.21 -7.42 -9.99
CA VAL A 387 -7.94 -8.85 -10.10
C VAL A 387 -7.48 -9.22 -11.50
N VAL A 388 -6.39 -9.99 -11.61
CA VAL A 388 -6.02 -10.64 -12.87
C VAL A 388 -5.87 -12.15 -12.70
N PHE A 389 -6.55 -12.89 -13.59
CA PHE A 389 -6.66 -14.36 -13.57
C PHE A 389 -5.58 -15.06 -14.40
N THR A 390 -4.66 -14.27 -14.95
CA THR A 390 -3.59 -14.71 -15.83
C THR A 390 -2.29 -14.00 -15.46
N ALA A 391 -1.17 -14.64 -15.73
CA ALA A 391 0.17 -14.09 -15.61
C ALA A 391 0.79 -13.90 -17.00
N ASN A 392 1.90 -13.19 -17.05
CA ASN A 392 2.78 -13.18 -18.23
C ASN A 392 3.75 -14.38 -18.16
N SER A 393 4.06 -14.98 -19.31
CA SER A 393 5.05 -16.06 -19.39
C SER A 393 6.50 -15.54 -19.32
N GLY A 394 6.70 -14.25 -19.60
CA GLY A 394 8.01 -13.65 -19.85
C GLY A 394 8.56 -13.83 -21.27
N ALA A 395 7.78 -14.47 -22.15
CA ALA A 395 8.06 -14.60 -23.58
C ALA A 395 6.90 -14.03 -24.41
N ALA A 396 6.48 -12.80 -24.06
CA ALA A 396 5.39 -12.06 -24.70
C ALA A 396 4.11 -12.90 -24.88
N SER A 397 3.73 -13.65 -23.85
CA SER A 397 2.59 -14.56 -23.89
C SER A 397 1.86 -14.62 -22.57
N GLU A 398 0.55 -14.81 -22.61
CA GLU A 398 -0.34 -14.87 -21.44
C GLU A 398 -0.56 -16.31 -20.98
N ILE A 399 -0.39 -16.60 -19.69
CA ILE A 399 -0.63 -17.93 -19.11
C ILE A 399 -1.66 -17.83 -17.99
N LEU A 400 -2.40 -18.92 -17.76
CA LEU A 400 -3.35 -18.98 -16.64
C LEU A 400 -2.57 -18.98 -15.31
N THR A 401 -3.10 -18.32 -14.28
CA THR A 401 -2.56 -18.52 -12.93
C THR A 401 -2.90 -19.93 -12.41
N ASP A 402 -2.34 -20.32 -11.28
CA ASP A 402 -2.56 -21.61 -10.64
C ASP A 402 -2.80 -21.40 -9.14
N PHE A 403 -3.58 -22.28 -8.53
CA PHE A 403 -3.85 -22.29 -7.09
C PHE A 403 -2.88 -23.16 -6.30
N SER A 404 -1.90 -23.83 -6.93
CA SER A 404 -0.79 -24.39 -6.18
C SER A 404 -0.01 -23.27 -5.48
N PRO A 405 0.47 -23.46 -4.25
CA PRO A 405 1.30 -22.47 -3.57
C PRO A 405 2.58 -22.13 -4.36
N GLY A 406 2.92 -20.84 -4.41
CA GLY A 406 4.09 -20.33 -5.11
C GLY A 406 3.85 -18.95 -5.72
N SER A 407 4.90 -18.33 -6.25
CA SER A 407 4.84 -16.98 -6.84
C SER A 407 4.59 -16.97 -8.35
N ARG A 408 4.56 -15.77 -8.94
CA ARG A 408 4.37 -15.51 -10.38
C ARG A 408 3.03 -16.04 -10.87
N GLU A 409 3.02 -17.09 -11.68
CA GLU A 409 1.82 -17.77 -12.18
C GLU A 409 1.16 -18.71 -11.17
N LYS A 410 1.69 -18.87 -9.96
CA LYS A 410 1.12 -19.71 -8.89
C LYS A 410 0.53 -18.87 -7.75
N GLY A 411 -0.15 -19.50 -6.80
CA GLY A 411 -0.63 -18.87 -5.57
C GLY A 411 -1.86 -17.98 -5.70
N SER A 412 -2.79 -18.27 -6.63
CA SER A 412 -4.01 -17.47 -6.90
C SER A 412 -3.73 -16.15 -7.66
N PHE A 413 -4.70 -15.22 -7.63
CA PHE A 413 -4.73 -14.03 -8.48
C PHE A 413 -3.77 -12.93 -8.02
N THR A 414 -3.03 -12.34 -8.96
CA THR A 414 -2.25 -11.11 -8.75
C THR A 414 -3.10 -9.86 -8.99
N MET A 415 -2.50 -8.68 -8.84
CA MET A 415 -3.17 -7.42 -9.16
C MET A 415 -2.90 -6.96 -10.60
N ASN A 416 -3.84 -6.20 -11.15
CA ASN A 416 -3.71 -5.59 -12.47
C ASN A 416 -3.28 -4.11 -12.43
N LYS A 417 -3.34 -3.49 -11.24
CA LYS A 417 -3.08 -2.06 -11.01
C LYS A 417 -1.68 -1.60 -11.44
N LEU A 418 -0.69 -2.50 -11.44
CA LEU A 418 0.70 -2.24 -11.82
C LEU A 418 1.22 -3.24 -12.87
N ASP A 419 0.41 -3.65 -13.84
CA ASP A 419 0.84 -4.56 -14.91
C ASP A 419 1.85 -3.87 -15.86
N GLU A 420 3.13 -4.20 -15.71
CA GLU A 420 4.22 -3.66 -16.54
C GLU A 420 3.99 -3.86 -18.05
N SER A 421 3.18 -4.84 -18.47
CA SER A 421 2.86 -5.03 -19.89
C SER A 421 2.05 -3.87 -20.47
N ARG A 422 1.34 -3.10 -19.62
CA ARG A 422 0.49 -1.96 -20.00
C ARG A 422 1.24 -0.65 -20.14
N MET A 423 2.53 -0.64 -19.78
CA MET A 423 3.37 0.52 -20.04
C MET A 423 3.45 0.78 -21.53
N LYS A 424 3.49 2.06 -21.90
CA LYS A 424 3.73 2.48 -23.29
C LYS A 424 5.00 1.85 -23.87
N VAL A 425 6.04 1.70 -23.05
CA VAL A 425 7.28 0.97 -23.36
C VAL A 425 7.69 0.18 -22.10
N PRO A 426 7.33 -1.12 -22.00
CA PRO A 426 7.72 -1.93 -20.86
C PRO A 426 9.24 -2.06 -20.73
N TYR A 427 9.76 -2.01 -19.50
CA TYR A 427 11.19 -2.12 -19.26
C TYR A 427 11.65 -3.59 -19.22
N THR A 428 12.29 -4.04 -20.29
CA THR A 428 12.66 -5.46 -20.46
C THR A 428 14.11 -5.78 -20.09
N ALA A 429 14.94 -4.78 -19.78
CA ALA A 429 16.36 -4.99 -19.53
C ALA A 429 16.63 -5.66 -18.16
N ALA A 430 15.84 -5.35 -17.14
CA ALA A 430 15.92 -5.99 -15.82
C ALA A 430 14.62 -5.82 -15.02
N GLN A 431 14.30 -6.80 -14.17
CA GLN A 431 13.19 -6.74 -13.22
C GLN A 431 13.37 -5.58 -12.21
N ARG A 432 12.27 -5.12 -11.59
CA ARG A 432 12.25 -4.04 -10.59
C ARG A 432 12.80 -2.72 -11.12
N ARG A 433 12.61 -2.44 -12.41
CA ARG A 433 13.15 -1.24 -13.07
C ARG A 433 12.17 -0.56 -14.03
N SER A 434 10.87 -0.80 -13.86
CA SER A 434 9.82 -0.22 -14.69
C SER A 434 9.74 1.29 -14.55
N GLY A 435 10.01 1.83 -13.36
CA GLY A 435 9.83 3.25 -13.05
C GLY A 435 8.39 3.66 -12.78
N ILE A 436 7.46 2.71 -12.68
CA ILE A 436 6.07 3.00 -12.31
C ILE A 436 6.05 3.48 -10.85
N ASN A 437 5.40 4.62 -10.62
CA ASN A 437 5.24 5.18 -9.28
C ASN A 437 4.44 4.27 -8.34
N TRP A 438 4.56 4.50 -7.03
CA TRP A 438 3.67 3.90 -6.05
C TRP A 438 2.73 4.95 -5.47
N GLN A 439 1.47 4.91 -5.90
CA GLN A 439 0.42 5.78 -5.36
C GLN A 439 0.00 5.32 -3.96
N GLN A 440 0.55 5.97 -2.94
CA GLN A 440 0.23 5.66 -1.55
C GLN A 440 -1.18 6.09 -1.18
N GLU A 441 -1.64 7.26 -1.64
CA GLU A 441 -2.94 7.81 -1.26
C GLU A 441 -3.59 8.59 -2.41
N ARG A 442 -4.93 8.50 -2.50
CA ARG A 442 -5.70 9.04 -3.62
C ARG A 442 -7.11 9.49 -3.22
N MET A 443 -7.69 10.42 -3.99
CA MET A 443 -8.97 11.09 -3.66
C MET A 443 -10.11 10.10 -3.33
N GLY A 444 -10.24 9.00 -4.07
CA GLY A 444 -11.28 8.00 -3.82
C GLY A 444 -11.21 7.40 -2.40
N ILE A 445 -10.01 7.20 -1.85
CA ILE A 445 -9.81 6.67 -0.49
C ILE A 445 -10.25 7.72 0.53
N ASP A 446 -9.77 8.96 0.41
CA ASP A 446 -10.13 10.04 1.35
C ASP A 446 -11.62 10.37 1.36
N MET A 447 -12.30 10.28 0.21
CA MET A 447 -13.77 10.42 0.14
C MET A 447 -14.49 9.30 0.91
N LEU A 448 -14.02 8.05 0.80
CA LEU A 448 -14.63 6.93 1.54
C LEU A 448 -14.28 6.97 3.03
N MET A 449 -13.07 7.40 3.39
CA MET A 449 -12.70 7.64 4.78
C MET A 449 -13.51 8.78 5.39
N LEU A 450 -13.74 9.86 4.64
CA LEU A 450 -14.67 10.94 5.00
C LEU A 450 -16.09 10.40 5.20
N ALA A 451 -16.54 9.50 4.33
CA ALA A 451 -17.85 8.88 4.48
C ALA A 451 -17.93 8.05 5.77
N TYR A 452 -16.90 7.25 6.05
CA TYR A 452 -16.82 6.43 7.26
C TYR A 452 -16.84 7.28 8.52
N VAL A 453 -15.94 8.26 8.65
CA VAL A 453 -15.86 9.11 9.86
C VAL A 453 -17.13 9.94 10.04
N SER A 454 -17.79 10.34 8.95
CA SER A 454 -19.09 11.02 9.03
C SER A 454 -20.19 10.10 9.55
N ALA A 455 -20.26 8.86 9.06
CA ALA A 455 -21.25 7.88 9.48
C ALA A 455 -21.13 7.52 10.97
N VAL A 456 -19.91 7.25 11.47
CA VAL A 456 -19.68 6.91 12.89
C VAL A 456 -19.93 8.10 13.84
N LEU A 457 -19.89 9.33 13.32
CA LEU A 457 -20.28 10.55 14.03
C LEU A 457 -21.78 10.89 13.90
N GLY A 458 -22.55 10.10 13.15
CA GLY A 458 -23.98 10.29 12.94
C GLY A 458 -24.36 11.27 11.82
N ASP A 459 -23.39 11.77 11.05
CA ASP A 459 -23.64 12.57 9.84
C ASP A 459 -23.79 11.67 8.60
N GLU A 460 -24.93 10.99 8.53
CA GLU A 460 -25.24 10.11 7.40
C GLU A 460 -25.41 10.85 6.08
N ALA A 461 -25.78 12.14 6.10
CA ALA A 461 -25.97 12.91 4.88
C ALA A 461 -24.64 13.11 4.14
N THR A 462 -23.60 13.54 4.86
CA THR A 462 -22.23 13.62 4.33
C THR A 462 -21.71 12.24 3.95
N ALA A 463 -21.98 11.22 4.78
CA ALA A 463 -21.55 9.86 4.50
C ALA A 463 -22.09 9.32 3.16
N ARG A 464 -23.41 9.44 2.93
CA ARG A 464 -24.05 9.01 1.70
C ARG A 464 -23.55 9.78 0.49
N THR A 465 -23.29 11.08 0.65
CA THR A 465 -22.78 11.93 -0.44
C THR A 465 -21.49 11.38 -1.01
N TYR A 466 -20.49 11.13 -0.16
CA TYR A 466 -19.18 10.66 -0.61
C TYR A 466 -19.15 9.17 -0.95
N PHE A 467 -19.95 8.34 -0.25
CA PHE A 467 -20.13 6.94 -0.62
C PHE A 467 -20.69 6.82 -2.04
N LYS A 468 -21.79 7.52 -2.36
CA LYS A 468 -22.37 7.50 -3.71
C LYS A 468 -21.40 8.04 -4.76
N LYS A 469 -20.65 9.10 -4.45
CA LYS A 469 -19.71 9.70 -5.41
C LYS A 469 -18.65 8.70 -5.88
N VAL A 470 -18.02 7.98 -4.96
CA VAL A 470 -17.01 6.97 -5.32
C VAL A 470 -17.68 5.76 -5.99
N ARG A 471 -18.81 5.28 -5.45
CA ARG A 471 -19.50 4.11 -6.00
C ARG A 471 -20.07 4.34 -7.41
N SER A 472 -20.51 5.56 -7.73
CA SER A 472 -21.06 5.91 -9.05
C SER A 472 -20.14 5.59 -10.21
N ARG A 473 -18.83 5.81 -10.06
CA ARG A 473 -17.85 5.57 -11.13
C ARG A 473 -17.55 4.08 -11.36
N ALA A 474 -17.95 3.21 -10.41
CA ALA A 474 -17.86 1.74 -10.52
C ALA A 474 -18.94 1.12 -11.40
N PHE A 475 -20.03 1.84 -11.69
CA PHE A 475 -21.16 1.34 -12.46
C PHE A 475 -21.45 2.21 -13.69
N SER A 476 -22.04 1.63 -14.73
CA SER A 476 -22.55 2.41 -15.87
C SER A 476 -23.75 3.25 -15.45
N ALA A 477 -24.03 4.33 -16.19
CA ALA A 477 -25.14 5.23 -15.90
C ALA A 477 -26.50 4.49 -15.78
N ALA A 478 -26.71 3.46 -16.61
CA ALA A 478 -27.91 2.63 -16.56
C ALA A 478 -28.06 1.85 -15.24
N ASN A 479 -26.95 1.47 -14.61
CA ASN A 479 -26.94 0.71 -13.36
C ASN A 479 -26.97 1.59 -12.10
N GLN A 480 -26.67 2.89 -12.19
CA GLN A 480 -26.54 3.75 -11.01
C GLN A 480 -27.82 3.89 -10.19
N ALA A 481 -29.00 3.92 -10.83
CA ALA A 481 -30.28 4.02 -10.11
C ALA A 481 -30.48 2.88 -9.09
N ILE A 482 -30.06 1.65 -9.44
CA ILE A 482 -30.23 0.47 -8.60
C ILE A 482 -28.97 0.23 -7.76
N LYS A 483 -27.81 0.16 -8.41
CA LYS A 483 -26.56 -0.27 -7.80
C LYS A 483 -25.90 0.80 -6.93
N VAL A 484 -26.33 2.06 -7.05
CA VAL A 484 -25.79 3.20 -6.27
C VAL A 484 -26.89 3.84 -5.45
N GLU A 485 -27.90 4.43 -6.09
CA GLU A 485 -28.91 5.21 -5.37
C GLU A 485 -29.77 4.34 -4.45
N ALA A 486 -30.48 3.35 -5.00
CA ALA A 486 -31.31 2.46 -4.20
C ALA A 486 -30.48 1.65 -3.18
N TYR A 487 -29.32 1.14 -3.59
CA TYR A 487 -28.40 0.41 -2.72
C TYR A 487 -27.98 1.23 -1.50
N VAL A 488 -27.45 2.46 -1.70
CA VAL A 488 -26.99 3.29 -0.59
C VAL A 488 -28.15 3.79 0.27
N ASN A 489 -29.27 4.18 -0.33
CA ASN A 489 -30.43 4.71 0.41
C ASN A 489 -31.13 3.66 1.28
N ALA A 490 -30.97 2.36 0.98
CA ALA A 490 -31.55 1.28 1.78
C ALA A 490 -30.85 1.03 3.12
N MET A 491 -29.61 1.52 3.28
CA MET A 491 -28.81 1.34 4.51
C MET A 491 -28.96 2.52 5.45
N SER A 492 -28.81 2.34 6.76
CA SER A 492 -28.70 3.40 7.80
C SER A 492 -27.99 2.82 9.03
N GLY A 493 -27.52 3.66 9.94
CA GLY A 493 -26.79 3.24 11.15
C GLY A 493 -25.63 2.30 10.83
N ASP A 494 -25.56 1.20 11.57
CA ASP A 494 -24.51 0.18 11.40
C ASP A 494 -24.48 -0.41 9.98
N ALA A 495 -25.63 -0.56 9.31
CA ALA A 495 -25.66 -1.07 7.95
C ALA A 495 -25.00 -0.09 6.95
N LEU A 496 -25.12 1.22 7.17
CA LEU A 496 -24.43 2.21 6.34
C LEU A 496 -22.91 2.19 6.60
N ILE A 497 -22.51 2.05 7.86
CA ILE A 497 -21.10 1.91 8.25
C ILE A 497 -20.49 0.65 7.60
N GLU A 498 -21.12 -0.51 7.75
CA GLU A 498 -20.67 -1.76 7.13
C GLU A 498 -20.65 -1.67 5.59
N GLY A 499 -21.62 -0.98 5.00
CA GLY A 499 -21.64 -0.70 3.55
C GLY A 499 -20.43 0.12 3.08
N ILE A 500 -20.04 1.14 3.83
CA ILE A 500 -18.84 1.96 3.54
C ILE A 500 -17.56 1.15 3.76
N GLN A 501 -17.50 0.34 4.82
CA GLN A 501 -16.36 -0.56 5.06
C GLN A 501 -16.16 -1.59 3.95
N GLN A 502 -17.26 -2.08 3.35
CA GLN A 502 -17.21 -2.94 2.18
C GLN A 502 -16.76 -2.16 0.94
N GLU A 503 -17.26 -0.94 0.74
CA GLU A 503 -16.83 -0.11 -0.39
C GLU A 503 -15.33 0.22 -0.34
N LEU A 504 -14.79 0.53 0.84
CA LEU A 504 -13.35 0.70 1.05
C LEU A 504 -12.57 -0.54 0.62
N LYS A 505 -13.03 -1.74 1.04
CA LYS A 505 -12.41 -3.01 0.63
C LYS A 505 -12.33 -3.15 -0.89
N LEU A 506 -13.43 -2.89 -1.59
CA LEU A 506 -13.51 -2.99 -3.06
C LEU A 506 -12.63 -1.94 -3.75
N GLU A 507 -12.56 -0.74 -3.18
CA GLU A 507 -11.78 0.38 -3.68
C GLU A 507 -10.27 0.13 -3.58
N THR A 508 -9.81 -0.40 -2.43
CA THR A 508 -8.38 -0.48 -2.09
C THR A 508 -7.74 -1.84 -2.28
N GLY A 509 -8.42 -2.80 -2.92
CA GLY A 509 -7.86 -4.15 -3.09
C GLY A 509 -6.48 -4.14 -3.77
N GLY A 510 -5.47 -4.71 -3.12
CA GLY A 510 -4.08 -4.69 -3.57
C GLY A 510 -3.28 -3.41 -3.26
N GLU A 511 -3.85 -2.45 -2.51
CA GLU A 511 -3.20 -1.17 -2.15
C GLU A 511 -2.64 -1.16 -0.70
N GLY A 512 -2.70 -2.30 0.01
CA GLY A 512 -2.15 -2.47 1.38
C GLY A 512 -2.84 -1.65 2.47
N LYS A 513 -4.13 -1.34 2.29
CA LYS A 513 -4.95 -0.60 3.28
C LYS A 513 -5.76 -1.50 4.20
N ARG A 514 -6.28 -2.60 3.65
CA ARG A 514 -7.38 -3.36 4.26
C ARG A 514 -7.03 -3.96 5.62
N ARG A 515 -5.81 -4.45 5.82
CA ARG A 515 -5.35 -4.96 7.12
C ARG A 515 -5.52 -3.92 8.22
N TRP A 516 -5.06 -2.69 7.97
CA TRP A 516 -5.13 -1.60 8.93
C TRP A 516 -6.54 -1.05 9.10
N ASP A 517 -7.35 -1.03 8.04
CA ASP A 517 -8.76 -0.65 8.17
C ASP A 517 -9.52 -1.65 9.05
N MET A 518 -9.29 -2.95 8.86
CA MET A 518 -9.87 -3.99 9.72
C MET A 518 -9.47 -3.81 11.18
N THR A 519 -8.20 -3.51 11.44
CA THR A 519 -7.71 -3.22 12.80
C THR A 519 -8.37 -1.96 13.36
N LEU A 520 -8.14 -0.81 12.74
CA LEU A 520 -8.54 0.48 13.31
C LEU A 520 -10.06 0.66 13.41
N MET A 521 -10.83 -0.01 12.55
CA MET A 521 -12.30 -0.02 12.63
C MET A 521 -12.86 -1.07 13.60
N GLY A 522 -12.01 -1.86 14.26
CA GLY A 522 -12.42 -2.85 15.27
C GLY A 522 -13.06 -4.12 14.70
N ILE A 523 -12.93 -4.37 13.39
CA ILE A 523 -13.62 -5.47 12.70
C ILE A 523 -12.72 -6.66 12.37
N MET A 524 -11.40 -6.56 12.58
CA MET A 524 -10.43 -7.61 12.25
C MET A 524 -10.83 -8.99 12.80
N PRO A 525 -11.14 -9.16 14.10
CA PRO A 525 -11.54 -10.46 14.65
C PRO A 525 -12.74 -11.09 13.91
N LYS A 526 -13.81 -10.31 13.68
CA LYS A 526 -15.03 -10.75 12.98
C LYS A 526 -14.71 -11.16 11.54
N LYS A 527 -13.94 -10.33 10.82
CA LYS A 527 -13.65 -10.52 9.39
C LYS A 527 -12.74 -11.73 9.11
N ILE A 528 -11.84 -12.09 10.05
CA ILE A 528 -11.02 -13.30 9.95
C ILE A 528 -11.91 -14.56 9.93
N VAL A 529 -12.85 -14.65 10.89
CA VAL A 529 -13.76 -15.79 11.00
C VAL A 529 -14.70 -15.86 9.80
N GLU A 530 -15.27 -14.72 9.38
CA GLU A 530 -16.13 -14.65 8.19
C GLU A 530 -15.39 -15.09 6.91
N LEU A 531 -14.13 -14.68 6.73
CA LEU A 531 -13.30 -15.13 5.60
C LEU A 531 -13.13 -16.66 5.61
N ARG A 532 -12.69 -17.23 6.75
CA ARG A 532 -12.47 -18.68 6.85
C ARG A 532 -13.76 -19.47 6.61
N GLN A 533 -14.90 -18.98 7.11
CA GLN A 533 -16.21 -19.58 6.83
C GLN A 533 -16.56 -19.56 5.35
N LYS A 534 -16.42 -18.40 4.66
CA LYS A 534 -16.68 -18.29 3.22
C LYS A 534 -15.78 -19.21 2.40
N GLN A 535 -14.49 -19.31 2.75
CA GLN A 535 -13.55 -20.17 2.05
C GLN A 535 -13.87 -21.67 2.28
N ARG A 536 -14.16 -22.08 3.52
CA ARG A 536 -14.59 -23.46 3.83
C ARG A 536 -15.87 -23.84 3.09
N ALA A 537 -16.85 -22.94 2.98
CA ALA A 537 -18.08 -23.17 2.22
C ALA A 537 -17.79 -23.38 0.72
N MET A 538 -16.91 -22.56 0.15
CA MET A 538 -16.46 -22.73 -1.24
C MET A 538 -15.77 -24.09 -1.46
N VAL A 539 -14.83 -24.46 -0.58
CA VAL A 539 -14.12 -25.75 -0.67
C VAL A 539 -15.08 -26.93 -0.52
N ALA A 540 -16.05 -26.85 0.40
CA ALA A 540 -17.07 -27.87 0.57
C ALA A 540 -17.92 -28.04 -0.71
N GLY A 541 -18.32 -26.94 -1.35
CA GLY A 541 -19.03 -26.98 -2.63
C GLY A 541 -18.20 -27.61 -3.75
N LEU A 542 -16.92 -27.23 -3.86
CA LEU A 542 -16.00 -27.83 -4.82
C LEU A 542 -15.84 -29.35 -4.60
N LYS A 543 -15.79 -29.81 -3.35
CA LYS A 543 -15.73 -31.25 -3.03
C LYS A 543 -17.02 -31.99 -3.39
N ALA A 544 -18.18 -31.38 -3.10
CA ALA A 544 -19.48 -32.00 -3.32
C ALA A 544 -19.85 -32.07 -4.81
N ASN A 545 -19.59 -30.98 -5.55
CA ASN A 545 -20.19 -30.76 -6.87
C ASN A 545 -19.15 -30.57 -7.99
N GLY A 546 -17.88 -30.34 -7.65
CA GLY A 546 -16.85 -29.89 -8.60
C GLY A 546 -16.98 -28.43 -9.01
N TYR A 547 -17.87 -27.65 -8.38
CA TYR A 547 -18.04 -26.22 -8.55
C TYR A 547 -18.71 -25.58 -7.32
N TYR A 548 -18.62 -24.25 -7.21
CA TYR A 548 -19.30 -23.46 -6.19
C TYR A 548 -19.80 -22.13 -6.78
N THR A 549 -21.08 -21.82 -6.56
CA THR A 549 -21.71 -20.58 -7.01
C THR A 549 -21.86 -19.62 -5.83
N PHE A 550 -21.28 -18.43 -5.97
CA PHE A 550 -21.37 -17.36 -4.99
C PHE A 550 -22.74 -16.67 -5.04
N ALA A 551 -23.09 -15.93 -3.98
CA ALA A 551 -24.38 -15.25 -3.87
C ALA A 551 -24.64 -14.21 -4.98
N ASN A 552 -23.57 -13.68 -5.60
CA ASN A 552 -23.65 -12.77 -6.75
C ASN A 552 -23.83 -13.49 -8.10
N GLY A 553 -23.94 -14.83 -8.10
CA GLY A 553 -24.14 -15.67 -9.28
C GLY A 553 -22.88 -16.13 -10.00
N LEU A 554 -21.69 -15.61 -9.65
CA LEU A 554 -20.44 -16.08 -10.24
C LEU A 554 -20.11 -17.49 -9.75
N THR A 555 -19.62 -18.34 -10.63
CA THR A 555 -19.29 -19.73 -10.31
C THR A 555 -17.82 -20.02 -10.54
N ILE A 556 -17.17 -20.62 -9.54
CA ILE A 556 -15.83 -21.20 -9.67
C ILE A 556 -15.95 -22.72 -9.81
N SER A 557 -15.16 -23.31 -10.70
CA SER A 557 -15.22 -24.74 -11.04
C SER A 557 -13.86 -25.43 -10.93
N ASP A 558 -13.88 -26.74 -10.66
CA ASP A 558 -12.67 -27.59 -10.62
C ASP A 558 -11.83 -27.47 -11.88
N THR A 559 -12.50 -27.36 -13.03
CA THR A 559 -11.88 -27.29 -14.36
C THR A 559 -12.52 -26.21 -15.21
N ILE A 560 -11.70 -25.60 -16.05
CA ILE A 560 -12.09 -24.61 -17.05
C ILE A 560 -11.54 -25.05 -18.43
N TRP A 561 -11.86 -24.33 -19.50
CA TRP A 561 -11.38 -24.61 -20.85
C TRP A 561 -10.54 -23.45 -21.34
N THR A 562 -9.30 -23.71 -21.73
CA THR A 562 -8.39 -22.67 -22.24
C THR A 562 -7.87 -22.99 -23.63
N LYS A 563 -7.61 -21.96 -24.43
CA LYS A 563 -7.04 -22.08 -25.77
C LYS A 563 -6.09 -20.92 -26.04
N LYS A 564 -4.88 -21.21 -26.51
CA LYS A 564 -3.98 -20.18 -27.04
C LYS A 564 -4.51 -19.66 -28.37
N VAL A 565 -4.63 -18.34 -28.50
CA VAL A 565 -5.18 -17.71 -29.70
C VAL A 565 -4.32 -16.54 -30.17
N ASP A 566 -4.39 -16.25 -31.46
CA ASP A 566 -3.93 -14.97 -32.01
C ASP A 566 -5.11 -14.01 -31.95
N ILE A 567 -5.07 -13.02 -31.06
CA ILE A 567 -6.15 -12.05 -30.92
C ILE A 567 -6.38 -11.26 -32.22
N LYS A 568 -5.37 -11.16 -33.09
CA LYS A 568 -5.49 -10.48 -34.38
C LYS A 568 -6.39 -11.22 -35.37
N ALA A 569 -6.53 -12.52 -35.22
CA ALA A 569 -7.50 -13.30 -36.01
C ALA A 569 -8.96 -12.89 -35.74
N PHE A 570 -9.21 -12.16 -34.64
CA PHE A 570 -10.53 -11.65 -34.28
C PHE A 570 -10.75 -10.18 -34.66
N ALA A 571 -9.83 -9.56 -35.40
CA ALA A 571 -9.92 -8.14 -35.81
C ALA A 571 -11.22 -7.82 -36.58
N ALA A 572 -11.74 -8.78 -37.36
CA ALA A 572 -13.00 -8.63 -38.09
C ALA A 572 -14.23 -8.47 -37.16
N LEU A 573 -14.14 -8.93 -35.90
CA LEU A 573 -15.22 -8.91 -34.91
C LEU A 573 -15.09 -7.75 -33.90
N HIS A 574 -13.95 -7.06 -33.84
CA HIS A 574 -13.65 -6.05 -32.79
C HIS A 574 -12.92 -4.78 -33.29
N GLY A 575 -12.89 -4.59 -34.62
CA GLY A 575 -12.25 -3.47 -35.31
C GLY A 575 -10.76 -3.68 -35.62
N THR A 576 -10.19 -2.80 -36.45
CA THR A 576 -8.84 -2.91 -37.07
C THR A 576 -7.66 -2.89 -36.08
N THR A 577 -7.89 -2.64 -34.80
CA THR A 577 -6.89 -2.61 -33.73
C THR A 577 -7.22 -3.63 -32.63
N SER A 578 -7.02 -4.91 -32.94
CA SER A 578 -7.02 -5.99 -31.94
C SER A 578 -5.65 -6.00 -31.24
N ASN A 579 -5.51 -5.11 -30.28
CA ASN A 579 -4.33 -4.97 -29.45
C ASN A 579 -4.04 -6.26 -28.68
N LEU A 580 -2.76 -6.58 -28.51
CA LEU A 580 -2.28 -7.65 -27.65
C LEU A 580 -2.59 -7.38 -26.17
N LEU A 581 -2.92 -6.15 -25.78
CA LEU A 581 -3.59 -5.90 -24.51
C LEU A 581 -5.08 -5.69 -24.72
N THR A 582 -5.87 -6.45 -23.97
CA THR A 582 -7.31 -6.19 -23.88
C THR A 582 -7.56 -4.90 -23.11
N THR A 583 -8.64 -4.23 -23.50
CA THR A 583 -9.14 -3.01 -22.85
C THR A 583 -10.22 -3.40 -21.85
N GLN A 584 -11.18 -2.52 -21.55
CA GLN A 584 -12.26 -2.87 -20.63
C GLN A 584 -13.12 -3.99 -21.24
N SER A 585 -13.61 -4.93 -20.43
CA SER A 585 -14.61 -5.89 -20.89
C SER A 585 -15.80 -5.13 -21.47
N PRO A 586 -16.24 -5.47 -22.71
CA PRO A 586 -17.37 -4.80 -23.32
C PRO A 586 -18.61 -4.93 -22.44
N GLU A 587 -19.39 -3.85 -22.35
CA GLU A 587 -20.64 -3.86 -21.60
C GLU A 587 -21.61 -4.87 -22.22
N ASN A 588 -22.30 -5.66 -21.38
CA ASN A 588 -23.27 -6.68 -21.78
C ASN A 588 -22.73 -7.85 -22.61
N ILE A 589 -21.41 -8.04 -22.72
CA ILE A 589 -20.87 -9.25 -23.36
C ILE A 589 -21.30 -10.49 -22.57
N THR A 590 -21.77 -11.53 -23.28
CA THR A 590 -22.28 -12.77 -22.66
C THR A 590 -21.47 -13.96 -23.13
N THR A 591 -21.61 -15.11 -22.46
CA THR A 591 -20.88 -16.34 -22.79
C THR A 591 -21.26 -16.95 -24.15
N ALA A 592 -22.33 -16.44 -24.78
CA ALA A 592 -22.70 -16.77 -26.15
C ALA A 592 -21.89 -16.01 -27.21
N ASP A 593 -21.24 -14.91 -26.84
CA ASP A 593 -20.41 -14.13 -27.76
C ASP A 593 -19.08 -14.87 -28.04
N PRO A 594 -18.69 -15.10 -29.31
CA PRO A 594 -17.41 -15.72 -29.66
C PRO A 594 -16.17 -15.01 -29.10
N MET A 595 -16.27 -13.71 -28.79
CA MET A 595 -15.20 -12.89 -28.21
C MET A 595 -15.15 -12.93 -26.69
N TYR A 596 -16.21 -13.38 -26.01
CA TYR A 596 -16.25 -13.50 -24.56
C TYR A 596 -15.00 -14.16 -23.97
N PRO A 597 -14.52 -15.31 -24.51
CA PRO A 597 -13.35 -15.99 -23.95
C PRO A 597 -12.07 -15.15 -23.94
N VAL A 598 -11.98 -14.14 -24.81
CA VAL A 598 -10.79 -13.33 -25.02
C VAL A 598 -10.91 -11.98 -24.33
N LEU A 599 -12.11 -11.40 -24.27
CA LEU A 599 -12.34 -10.04 -23.75
C LEU A 599 -12.82 -10.02 -22.29
N VAL A 600 -13.12 -11.18 -21.70
CA VAL A 600 -13.59 -11.30 -20.33
C VAL A 600 -12.68 -12.25 -19.53
N PRO A 601 -12.20 -11.83 -18.34
CA PRO A 601 -12.22 -10.47 -17.84
C PRO A 601 -11.30 -9.59 -18.69
N GLY A 602 -11.56 -8.29 -18.66
CA GLY A 602 -10.80 -7.32 -19.42
C GLY A 602 -9.41 -7.15 -18.84
N TRP A 603 -8.69 -6.21 -19.42
CA TRP A 603 -7.43 -5.72 -18.89
C TRP A 603 -6.28 -6.74 -18.72
N ARG A 604 -6.26 -7.80 -19.53
CA ARG A 604 -5.20 -8.81 -19.59
C ARG A 604 -4.57 -8.94 -21.00
N GLY A 605 -3.69 -9.91 -21.20
CA GLY A 605 -2.94 -10.10 -22.45
C GLY A 605 -1.43 -9.83 -22.30
N THR A 606 -0.78 -9.33 -23.35
CA THR A 606 0.67 -9.00 -23.39
C THR A 606 0.90 -7.69 -24.16
N SER A 607 2.02 -7.00 -23.95
CA SER A 607 2.25 -5.67 -24.54
C SER A 607 2.18 -5.64 -26.07
N ASP A 608 1.53 -4.62 -26.61
CA ASP A 608 1.53 -4.31 -28.05
C ASP A 608 2.93 -4.06 -28.61
N THR A 609 3.84 -3.54 -27.78
CA THR A 609 5.21 -3.24 -28.20
C THR A 609 6.08 -4.48 -28.40
N PHE A 610 5.62 -5.65 -27.94
CA PHE A 610 6.36 -6.91 -28.11
C PHE A 610 6.05 -7.62 -29.43
N ALA A 611 5.29 -6.99 -30.34
CA ALA A 611 4.92 -7.59 -31.63
C ALA A 611 6.14 -8.05 -32.47
N SER A 612 7.26 -7.32 -32.44
CA SER A 612 8.49 -7.71 -33.14
C SER A 612 9.11 -8.97 -32.55
N TYR A 613 9.14 -9.09 -31.22
CA TYR A 613 9.62 -10.29 -30.54
C TYR A 613 8.69 -11.49 -30.80
N ILE A 614 7.36 -11.28 -30.75
CA ILE A 614 6.37 -12.34 -31.06
C ILE A 614 6.56 -12.89 -32.47
N ALA A 615 6.93 -12.06 -33.45
CA ALA A 615 7.21 -12.51 -34.81
C ALA A 615 8.42 -13.46 -34.92
N THR A 616 9.27 -13.53 -33.88
CA THR A 616 10.38 -14.50 -33.79
C THR A 616 9.99 -15.82 -33.13
N LEU A 617 8.80 -15.89 -32.51
CA LEU A 617 8.34 -17.09 -31.81
C LEU A 617 7.78 -18.14 -32.79
N PRO A 618 7.78 -19.43 -32.41
CA PRO A 618 7.18 -20.50 -33.23
C PRO A 618 5.68 -20.33 -33.50
N SER A 619 4.98 -19.52 -32.70
CA SER A 619 3.56 -19.23 -32.86
C SER A 619 3.24 -17.81 -32.39
N ASN A 620 2.35 -17.14 -33.13
CA ASN A 620 1.78 -15.85 -32.76
C ASN A 620 0.53 -15.98 -31.85
N LYS A 621 0.15 -17.22 -31.48
CA LYS A 621 -0.97 -17.48 -30.57
C LYS A 621 -0.57 -17.23 -29.12
N VAL A 622 -0.40 -15.96 -28.77
CA VAL A 622 0.17 -15.55 -27.48
C VAL A 622 -0.88 -15.19 -26.42
N HIS A 623 -2.14 -15.06 -26.81
CA HIS A 623 -3.28 -14.75 -25.92
C HIS A 623 -3.94 -16.00 -25.40
N LEU A 624 -4.61 -15.88 -24.27
CA LEU A 624 -5.43 -16.96 -23.71
C LEU A 624 -6.92 -16.66 -23.89
N ALA A 625 -7.62 -17.53 -24.61
CA ALA A 625 -9.07 -17.63 -24.58
C ALA A 625 -9.50 -18.55 -23.41
N ILE A 626 -10.47 -18.12 -22.60
CA ILE A 626 -10.88 -18.82 -21.37
C ILE A 626 -12.40 -19.00 -21.32
N ARG A 627 -12.87 -20.23 -21.09
CA ARG A 627 -14.28 -20.58 -20.86
C ARG A 627 -14.45 -21.32 -19.55
N GLY A 628 -15.57 -21.07 -18.86
CA GLY A 628 -15.82 -21.62 -17.52
C GLY A 628 -15.18 -20.86 -16.37
N LEU A 629 -14.62 -19.66 -16.61
CA LEU A 629 -14.01 -18.85 -15.54
C LEU A 629 -15.05 -18.40 -14.51
N PHE A 630 -16.23 -17.98 -14.94
CA PHE A 630 -17.31 -17.48 -14.07
C PHE A 630 -18.61 -18.31 -14.17
N GLU A 631 -18.59 -19.41 -14.91
CA GLU A 631 -19.73 -20.31 -15.16
C GLU A 631 -19.28 -21.75 -15.01
N TYR A 632 -20.18 -22.64 -14.55
CA TYR A 632 -19.91 -24.07 -14.57
C TYR A 632 -20.22 -24.66 -15.95
N ILE A 633 -19.22 -25.33 -16.55
CA ILE A 633 -19.39 -26.13 -17.75
C ILE A 633 -19.16 -27.58 -17.35
N ALA A 634 -20.19 -28.41 -17.44
CA ALA A 634 -20.09 -29.82 -17.08
C ALA A 634 -19.18 -30.57 -18.07
N PRO A 635 -18.14 -31.30 -17.60
CA PRO A 635 -17.31 -32.13 -18.48
C PRO A 635 -18.14 -33.16 -19.26
N GLY A 636 -17.87 -33.31 -20.55
CA GLY A 636 -18.63 -34.19 -21.45
C GLY A 636 -20.01 -33.66 -21.86
N SER A 637 -20.41 -32.47 -21.39
CA SER A 637 -21.60 -31.80 -21.92
C SER A 637 -21.42 -31.41 -23.40
N PRO A 638 -22.52 -31.17 -24.14
CA PRO A 638 -22.43 -30.66 -25.51
C PRO A 638 -21.56 -29.39 -25.63
N THR A 639 -21.62 -28.49 -24.66
CA THR A 639 -20.79 -27.28 -24.62
C THR A 639 -19.30 -27.62 -24.45
N ALA A 640 -18.95 -28.52 -23.52
CA ALA A 640 -17.57 -28.95 -23.32
C ALA A 640 -17.01 -29.65 -24.57
N LEU A 641 -17.79 -30.57 -25.16
CA LEU A 641 -17.39 -31.29 -26.37
C LEU A 641 -17.22 -30.34 -27.57
N ALA A 642 -18.07 -29.32 -27.70
CA ALA A 642 -17.93 -28.29 -28.73
C ALA A 642 -16.67 -27.44 -28.54
N LEU A 643 -16.33 -27.08 -27.29
CA LEU A 643 -15.09 -26.38 -26.98
C LEU A 643 -13.86 -27.22 -27.30
N GLU A 644 -13.87 -28.50 -26.94
CA GLU A 644 -12.78 -29.44 -27.23
C GLU A 644 -12.61 -29.64 -28.75
N ALA A 645 -13.71 -29.75 -29.49
CA ALA A 645 -13.68 -29.79 -30.96
C ALA A 645 -13.12 -28.50 -31.59
N ASP A 646 -13.34 -27.34 -30.95
CA ASP A 646 -12.76 -26.04 -31.32
C ASP A 646 -11.31 -25.85 -30.78
N GLY A 647 -10.71 -26.91 -30.23
CA GLY A 647 -9.30 -26.92 -29.79
C GLY A 647 -9.04 -26.29 -28.42
N TYR A 648 -10.08 -26.09 -27.60
CA TYR A 648 -9.87 -25.78 -26.19
C TYR A 648 -9.43 -27.03 -25.42
N VAL A 649 -8.59 -26.82 -24.40
CA VAL A 649 -8.10 -27.87 -23.52
C VAL A 649 -8.75 -27.74 -22.16
N LYS A 650 -9.29 -28.86 -21.66
CA LYS A 650 -9.76 -28.96 -20.28
C LYS A 650 -8.58 -28.76 -19.33
N THR A 651 -8.63 -27.68 -18.56
CA THR A 651 -7.54 -27.15 -17.74
C THR A 651 -7.91 -27.25 -16.26
N PRO A 652 -7.04 -27.82 -15.39
CA PRO A 652 -7.21 -27.76 -13.95
C PRO A 652 -7.31 -26.32 -13.46
N TRP A 653 -8.29 -26.06 -12.59
CA TRP A 653 -8.51 -24.76 -11.96
C TRP A 653 -8.70 -24.93 -10.47
N ALA A 654 -9.92 -24.83 -9.93
CA ALA A 654 -10.18 -24.93 -8.50
C ALA A 654 -9.93 -26.33 -7.91
N VAL A 655 -9.69 -27.35 -8.74
CA VAL A 655 -9.19 -28.65 -8.25
C VAL A 655 -7.88 -28.50 -7.49
N ASN A 656 -7.05 -27.50 -7.83
CA ASN A 656 -5.80 -27.20 -7.14
C ASN A 656 -6.02 -26.51 -5.78
N ILE A 657 -7.17 -25.84 -5.57
CA ILE A 657 -7.58 -25.39 -4.23
C ILE A 657 -7.84 -26.60 -3.34
N ARG A 658 -8.57 -27.62 -3.84
CA ARG A 658 -8.83 -28.84 -3.05
C ARG A 658 -7.54 -29.62 -2.75
N ALA A 659 -6.61 -29.66 -3.70
CA ALA A 659 -5.32 -30.30 -3.50
C ALA A 659 -4.45 -29.58 -2.44
N ASN A 660 -4.73 -28.31 -2.16
CA ASN A 660 -4.01 -27.47 -1.21
C ASN A 660 -4.96 -26.84 -0.17
N GLU A 661 -5.97 -27.58 0.28
CA GLU A 661 -7.11 -27.06 1.04
C GLU A 661 -6.72 -26.23 2.27
N SER A 662 -5.72 -26.66 3.03
CA SER A 662 -5.32 -25.95 4.26
C SER A 662 -4.88 -24.52 3.97
N GLN A 663 -4.16 -24.29 2.86
CA GLN A 663 -3.71 -22.96 2.43
C GLN A 663 -4.88 -21.99 2.25
N TYR A 664 -6.02 -22.50 1.77
CA TYR A 664 -7.21 -21.72 1.47
C TYR A 664 -8.22 -21.72 2.62
N THR A 665 -7.97 -22.42 3.72
CA THR A 665 -8.91 -22.55 4.84
C THR A 665 -8.22 -22.35 6.18
N GLU A 666 -7.52 -23.36 6.68
CA GLU A 666 -6.98 -23.40 8.05
C GLU A 666 -5.71 -22.58 8.28
N ASP A 667 -4.87 -22.41 7.26
CA ASP A 667 -3.62 -21.65 7.37
C ASP A 667 -3.84 -20.13 7.27
N ILE A 668 -5.05 -19.70 6.90
CA ILE A 668 -5.46 -18.29 6.85
C ILE A 668 -5.53 -17.73 8.27
N PHE A 669 -4.74 -16.68 8.56
CA PHE A 669 -4.66 -16.10 9.92
C PHE A 669 -4.38 -17.15 11.01
N LYS A 670 -3.41 -18.03 10.75
CA LYS A 670 -3.10 -19.20 11.60
C LYS A 670 -2.93 -18.91 13.09
N GLY A 671 -2.50 -17.71 13.48
CA GLY A 671 -2.35 -17.26 14.87
C GLY A 671 -3.64 -16.74 15.51
N TYR A 672 -4.76 -16.75 14.78
CA TYR A 672 -6.07 -16.31 15.25
C TYR A 672 -7.17 -17.33 14.88
N PRO A 673 -7.23 -18.48 15.58
CA PRO A 673 -8.28 -19.49 15.41
C PRO A 673 -9.69 -18.96 15.75
N ASP A 674 -10.76 -19.67 15.34
CA ASP A 674 -12.15 -19.17 15.49
C ASP A 674 -12.60 -19.00 16.94
N ASP A 675 -12.07 -19.84 17.84
CA ASP A 675 -12.34 -19.77 19.28
C ASP A 675 -11.79 -18.50 19.91
N PHE A 676 -10.76 -17.88 19.33
CA PHE A 676 -10.23 -16.58 19.78
C PHE A 676 -11.25 -15.46 19.57
N TYR A 677 -12.00 -15.48 18.47
CA TYR A 677 -13.10 -14.52 18.29
C TYR A 677 -14.18 -14.72 19.35
N THR A 678 -14.57 -15.98 19.60
CA THR A 678 -15.64 -16.32 20.56
C THR A 678 -15.26 -15.99 22.00
N SER A 679 -14.00 -16.19 22.36
CA SER A 679 -13.46 -15.87 23.68
C SER A 679 -12.95 -14.42 23.81
N GLY A 680 -13.05 -13.63 22.73
CA GLY A 680 -12.65 -12.21 22.72
C GLY A 680 -11.15 -11.96 22.81
N GLN A 681 -10.30 -12.87 22.34
CA GLN A 681 -8.85 -12.66 22.36
C GLN A 681 -8.45 -11.51 21.42
N PRO A 682 -7.55 -10.59 21.84
CA PRO A 682 -7.11 -9.48 21.01
C PRO A 682 -6.30 -9.99 19.80
N PRO A 683 -6.39 -9.35 18.61
CA PRO A 683 -5.53 -9.70 17.49
C PRO A 683 -4.07 -9.30 17.77
N ARG A 684 -3.14 -10.25 17.73
CA ARG A 684 -1.71 -10.00 17.95
C ARG A 684 -1.03 -9.65 16.63
N TYR A 685 -0.91 -8.36 16.30
CA TYR A 685 -0.32 -7.89 15.03
C TYR A 685 0.93 -7.02 15.21
N VAL A 686 1.21 -6.56 16.44
CA VAL A 686 2.34 -5.69 16.74
C VAL A 686 3.63 -6.51 16.66
N ARG A 687 4.70 -5.93 16.12
CA ARG A 687 6.01 -6.55 15.94
C ARG A 687 6.88 -6.36 17.18
N ALA A 688 7.82 -7.29 17.37
CA ALA A 688 8.87 -7.18 18.37
C ALA A 688 9.77 -5.95 18.10
N VAL A 689 10.14 -5.24 19.16
CA VAL A 689 11.17 -4.19 19.09
C VAL A 689 12.55 -4.82 18.91
N PRO A 690 13.45 -4.24 18.10
CA PRO A 690 14.80 -4.79 17.88
C PRO A 690 15.61 -4.91 19.18
N PHE A 691 16.37 -6.00 19.28
CA PHE A 691 17.15 -6.34 20.47
C PHE A 691 18.12 -5.22 20.88
N GLU A 692 18.81 -4.62 19.92
CA GLU A 692 19.78 -3.53 20.18
C GLU A 692 19.14 -2.37 20.92
N THR A 693 17.89 -2.02 20.60
CA THR A 693 17.15 -0.96 21.29
C THR A 693 16.92 -1.34 22.74
N LEU A 694 16.48 -2.57 23.02
CA LEU A 694 16.26 -3.06 24.38
C LEU A 694 17.54 -3.00 25.24
N GLN A 695 18.72 -3.11 24.62
CA GLN A 695 20.00 -2.99 25.32
C GLN A 695 20.42 -1.54 25.62
N THR A 696 19.85 -0.55 24.93
CA THR A 696 20.26 0.86 25.10
C THR A 696 19.79 1.49 26.41
N SER A 697 18.71 0.98 27.00
CA SER A 697 18.16 1.51 28.24
C SER A 697 17.53 0.38 29.06
N PRO A 698 17.83 0.26 30.37
CA PRO A 698 17.20 -0.74 31.23
C PRO A 698 15.70 -0.51 31.41
N THR A 699 15.17 0.64 30.96
CA THR A 699 13.74 0.95 31.00
C THR A 699 12.97 0.42 29.78
N PHE A 700 13.68 0.03 28.71
CA PHE A 700 13.05 -0.52 27.53
C PHE A 700 12.78 -2.01 27.69
N THR A 701 11.52 -2.37 27.92
CA THR A 701 11.06 -3.77 27.89
C THR A 701 10.38 -4.11 26.56
N GLN A 702 10.49 -5.37 26.15
CA GLN A 702 9.65 -5.94 25.10
C GLN A 702 8.17 -5.99 25.55
N GLY A 703 7.23 -6.03 24.60
CA GLY A 703 5.80 -6.17 24.86
C GLY A 703 5.11 -7.20 23.97
N TYR A 704 3.79 -7.34 24.14
CA TYR A 704 2.92 -8.19 23.30
C TYR A 704 3.30 -9.68 23.29
N GLY A 705 3.92 -10.17 24.37
CA GLY A 705 4.37 -11.55 24.52
C GLY A 705 5.57 -11.92 23.66
N HIS A 706 6.25 -10.97 23.02
CA HIS A 706 7.48 -11.25 22.28
C HIS A 706 8.66 -11.53 23.20
N ALA A 707 9.60 -12.33 22.71
CA ALA A 707 10.85 -12.60 23.41
C ALA A 707 11.73 -11.33 23.50
N SER A 708 12.52 -11.25 24.56
CA SER A 708 13.50 -10.18 24.79
C SER A 708 14.91 -10.55 24.33
N GLU A 709 15.16 -11.82 23.98
CA GLU A 709 16.44 -12.37 23.48
C GLU A 709 16.21 -13.52 22.49
#